data_AF-A0A1L9N4H1-F1
#
_entry.id   AF-A0A1L9N4H1-F1
#
_cell.length_a   1.000
_cell.length_b   1.000
_cell.length_c   1.000
_cell.angle_alpha   90.00
_cell.angle_beta   90.00
_cell.angle_gamma   90.00
#
_symmetry.space_group_name_H-M   'P 1'
#
loop_
_entity.id
_entity.type
_entity.pdbx_description
1 polymer ?
#
loop_
_entity_poly.entity_id
_entity_poly.type
_entity_poly.pdbx_seq_one_letter_code
_entity_poly.pdbx_strand_id
1 'polypeptide(L)'
;MSAPAPDCQDQAELALRLRNTMVASASIPQDQVELPLRPRNTTIAASAPNSQDEPELALGQLPLTFAIDVSQSTLGPVLRKEQDAIREICGDSMPPDLVSRSSILPWCHTAFQSMRIADIENLSSWGRTDPGALLNSPACKSKLQDASIWLLLTDGQITEPLVQKFAHAISAAGIQGTACVIILFGYPESSPFRCNISVGMSVFAVAPHCIFLFSDVRTGILYVLQAKGNFSNILPAEKQFVPFGERTEWADLVTIRYDDLKRVKVPRPIKMSRDIVILPNGVHFDMNSIYTGLISETDTLHLLSNYAALDRVILAAKTQGQIDKIQSWISNSRRTMDSMDKILLGPREDLGGEAKRVLLSLLTFLGGDGSRPQSLWQAILKSNQSSTAEFIKSELRKQHQRNWENFKQHVRAAHDHSYRLKMTFEDVSRRSSGSTRRQSSMSPSDLTPMSSPDAGNMQYMGTARSFQQRISPLANLSRPPADGPIDCEYLFLPGYRDSRNVAAGCAVPQNYQQCPICGTDQAIQCLLLQTPRDYNGTHHVPQVNSCAEHRYPMVLGSYPETDIILPLSACDACAWILLQVRELPNGQRVDAALPLVSLTKEVNRRQWVRTLDRIYERRFHESIILYVFLSSVCFKMEDISKNREIASSLMEYLKWCSRAISQLPGEPWKAGLLPAPESTPTANHRLLTLQRVFRTAFPHYHTTSRLESFLHYPIEGSVVFFRIASQMETIAPHMIELYVWKRLLYQIAEHYAALRREEGPEEADIRLRATLEQLPSPYSVSVAQLGSHLPSLDQFRRLDNYFAPIETTTKYNAALAVFLHIMRKVSILLQHNHPEVGLFIKYIEDYGLQVQQADNQFCNVFNEPTLVGEGDVEKMVRDVYELH
;
A
#
# COMPACT_ATOMS: atom_id res chain seq x y z
N MET A 1 57.32 6.39 8.03
CA MET A 1 57.75 6.26 9.44
C MET A 1 57.00 5.10 10.07
N SER A 2 57.58 4.50 11.10
CA SER A 2 57.30 3.21 11.74
C SER A 2 55.84 2.73 11.85
N ALA A 3 55.64 1.43 11.66
CA ALA A 3 54.46 0.67 12.09
C ALA A 3 54.42 0.50 13.64
N PRO A 4 53.33 -0.09 14.16
CA PRO A 4 53.51 -1.46 14.67
C PRO A 4 52.38 -2.46 14.30
N ALA A 5 52.80 -3.71 14.18
CA ALA A 5 52.05 -4.97 14.36
C ALA A 5 52.80 -5.77 15.48
N PRO A 6 52.40 -6.99 15.94
CA PRO A 6 51.37 -7.93 15.47
C PRO A 6 50.35 -8.26 16.63
N ASP A 7 49.74 -9.42 16.89
CA ASP A 7 49.84 -10.82 16.37
C ASP A 7 48.57 -11.66 16.69
N CYS A 8 48.65 -12.98 16.47
CA CYS A 8 47.66 -14.07 16.63
C CYS A 8 46.53 -14.07 15.56
N GLN A 9 46.56 -14.90 14.50
CA GLN A 9 46.63 -16.39 14.42
C GLN A 9 45.37 -17.07 14.99
N ASP A 10 44.71 -18.05 14.34
CA ASP A 10 45.03 -18.90 13.17
C ASP A 10 43.93 -18.77 12.06
N GLN A 11 44.08 -18.99 10.74
CA GLN A 11 44.56 -20.17 9.94
C GLN A 11 43.88 -21.51 10.32
N ALA A 12 43.43 -22.42 9.44
CA ALA A 12 43.16 -22.45 7.99
C ALA A 12 42.00 -23.49 7.77
N GLU A 13 41.61 -24.04 6.60
CA GLU A 13 42.08 -24.01 5.21
C GLU A 13 40.89 -24.33 4.25
N LEU A 14 41.15 -24.72 3.00
CA LEU A 14 40.18 -25.23 2.01
C LEU A 14 39.93 -26.74 2.17
N ALA A 15 38.76 -27.23 1.70
CA ALA A 15 38.72 -28.41 0.81
C ALA A 15 37.38 -28.56 0.07
N LEU A 16 37.43 -28.65 -1.27
CA LEU A 16 36.36 -29.27 -2.06
C LEU A 16 36.29 -30.79 -1.76
N ARG A 17 35.08 -31.37 -1.79
CA ARG A 17 34.86 -32.68 -2.44
C ARG A 17 33.40 -32.92 -2.84
N LEU A 18 33.26 -33.83 -3.80
CA LEU A 18 32.11 -34.02 -4.69
C LEU A 18 31.58 -35.47 -4.56
N ARG A 19 30.31 -35.68 -4.97
CA ARG A 19 29.62 -36.96 -5.31
C ARG A 19 28.79 -37.68 -4.24
N ASN A 20 27.50 -37.84 -4.58
CA ASN A 20 26.73 -39.09 -4.82
C ASN A 20 26.75 -40.20 -3.73
N THR A 21 25.69 -40.98 -3.45
CA THR A 21 24.32 -41.16 -4.00
C THR A 21 23.53 -42.05 -3.01
N MET A 22 22.20 -41.93 -2.90
CA MET A 22 21.26 -43.04 -3.19
C MET A 22 19.79 -42.73 -2.85
N VAL A 23 18.97 -43.06 -3.85
CA VAL A 23 17.52 -43.26 -3.92
C VAL A 23 16.87 -43.94 -2.70
N ALA A 24 15.72 -43.41 -2.25
CA ALA A 24 14.55 -44.21 -1.85
C ALA A 24 13.25 -43.40 -2.03
N SER A 25 12.21 -44.05 -2.55
CA SER A 25 10.94 -43.47 -2.99
C SER A 25 9.80 -43.65 -1.98
N ALA A 26 8.93 -42.65 -1.81
CA ALA A 26 7.57 -42.85 -1.29
C ALA A 26 6.58 -41.82 -1.85
N SER A 27 5.47 -42.36 -2.39
CA SER A 27 4.26 -41.73 -2.91
C SER A 27 3.68 -40.53 -2.16
N ILE A 28 3.20 -39.54 -2.92
CA ILE A 28 2.27 -38.49 -2.48
C ILE A 28 0.82 -38.99 -2.67
N PRO A 29 -0.03 -39.00 -1.62
CA PRO A 29 -1.49 -38.98 -1.76
C PRO A 29 -1.99 -37.53 -1.80
N GLN A 30 -3.11 -37.31 -2.49
CA GLN A 30 -3.87 -36.06 -2.44
C GLN A 30 -4.67 -35.99 -1.13
N ASP A 31 -4.67 -34.85 -0.46
CA ASP A 31 -5.76 -34.38 0.40
C ASP A 31 -5.84 -32.85 0.25
N GLN A 32 -6.90 -32.32 -0.37
CA GLN A 32 -8.18 -31.96 0.24
C GLN A 32 -8.10 -30.74 1.16
N VAL A 33 -8.88 -29.73 0.79
CA VAL A 33 -9.03 -28.45 1.49
C VAL A 33 -9.95 -28.66 2.70
N GLU A 34 -9.40 -28.64 3.92
CA GLU A 34 -10.20 -28.58 5.15
C GLU A 34 -10.33 -27.16 5.70
N LEU A 35 -11.53 -26.86 6.24
CA LEU A 35 -11.93 -25.56 6.78
C LEU A 35 -11.43 -25.35 8.23
N PRO A 36 -10.99 -24.13 8.60
CA PRO A 36 -11.03 -23.67 9.99
C PRO A 36 -12.43 -23.10 10.31
N LEU A 37 -13.07 -23.35 11.46
CA LEU A 37 -12.54 -23.80 12.76
C LEU A 37 -13.31 -25.02 13.30
N ARG A 38 -12.59 -26.05 13.73
CA ARG A 38 -13.00 -26.96 14.82
C ARG A 38 -12.18 -26.63 16.08
N PRO A 39 -12.70 -26.88 17.30
CA PRO A 39 -12.00 -26.56 18.53
C PRO A 39 -10.70 -27.36 18.68
N ARG A 40 -9.61 -26.70 19.04
CA ARG A 40 -8.35 -27.35 19.41
C ARG A 40 -8.46 -27.97 20.80
N ASN A 41 -8.70 -29.28 20.85
CA ASN A 41 -8.43 -30.06 22.05
C ASN A 41 -6.92 -30.16 22.26
N THR A 42 -6.38 -29.47 23.28
CA THR A 42 -5.05 -29.76 23.83
C THR A 42 -5.17 -30.63 25.06
N THR A 43 -4.84 -31.91 24.91
CA THR A 43 -4.85 -32.90 25.99
C THR A 43 -3.59 -32.77 26.84
N ILE A 44 -3.75 -32.51 28.14
CA ILE A 44 -3.17 -33.24 29.29
C ILE A 44 -3.42 -32.39 30.56
N ALA A 45 -4.47 -32.77 31.30
CA ALA A 45 -4.59 -32.76 32.77
C ALA A 45 -6.09 -32.75 33.17
N ALA A 46 -6.52 -33.78 33.91
CA ALA A 46 -7.81 -33.90 34.60
C ALA A 46 -9.09 -33.59 33.80
N SER A 47 -9.83 -34.65 33.45
CA SER A 47 -11.18 -34.60 32.89
C SER A 47 -12.18 -33.88 33.81
N ALA A 48 -12.64 -32.70 33.39
CA ALA A 48 -13.94 -32.16 33.80
C ALA A 48 -14.93 -32.40 32.64
N PRO A 49 -16.18 -32.83 32.89
CA PRO A 49 -17.14 -33.13 31.83
C PRO A 49 -17.66 -31.86 31.15
N ASN A 50 -18.14 -32.01 29.91
CA ASN A 50 -18.75 -30.93 29.11
C ASN A 50 -19.88 -30.21 29.89
N SER A 51 -19.73 -28.91 30.10
CA SER A 51 -20.64 -28.11 30.93
C SER A 51 -21.90 -27.62 30.19
N GLN A 52 -22.46 -28.43 29.27
CA GLN A 52 -23.65 -28.05 28.48
C GLN A 52 -24.93 -28.83 28.84
N ASP A 53 -24.87 -29.80 29.76
CA ASP A 53 -26.04 -30.52 30.30
C ASP A 53 -26.05 -30.50 31.84
N GLU A 54 -26.09 -29.31 32.45
CA GLU A 54 -26.52 -29.16 33.85
C GLU A 54 -27.84 -28.36 33.92
N PRO A 55 -28.77 -28.72 34.82
CA PRO A 55 -30.12 -28.16 34.83
C PRO A 55 -30.13 -26.69 35.27
N GLU A 56 -30.61 -25.80 34.39
CA GLU A 56 -31.00 -24.45 34.79
C GLU A 56 -32.15 -24.52 35.82
N LEU A 57 -31.99 -23.85 36.96
CA LEU A 57 -32.98 -23.81 38.02
C LEU A 57 -33.80 -22.52 37.94
N ALA A 58 -35.08 -22.59 38.28
CA ALA A 58 -35.91 -21.40 38.39
C ALA A 58 -35.46 -20.57 39.60
N LEU A 59 -35.56 -19.23 39.50
CA LEU A 59 -35.20 -18.32 40.59
C LEU A 59 -35.93 -18.67 41.90
N GLY A 60 -37.20 -19.08 41.81
CA GLY A 60 -37.99 -19.57 42.95
C GLY A 60 -37.53 -20.89 43.59
N GLN A 61 -36.42 -21.47 43.12
CA GLN A 61 -35.82 -22.72 43.63
C GLN A 61 -34.39 -22.49 44.18
N LEU A 62 -33.93 -21.23 44.24
CA LEU A 62 -32.56 -20.87 44.61
C LEU A 62 -32.52 -19.98 45.87
N PRO A 63 -31.50 -20.12 46.74
CA PRO A 63 -31.28 -19.18 47.82
C PRO A 63 -30.84 -17.83 47.24
N LEU A 64 -31.44 -16.75 47.73
CA LEU A 64 -31.27 -15.40 47.20
C LEU A 64 -30.32 -14.58 48.05
N THR A 65 -29.47 -13.77 47.42
CA THR A 65 -28.57 -12.84 48.10
C THR A 65 -28.94 -11.41 47.74
N PHE A 66 -29.42 -10.63 48.71
CA PHE A 66 -29.90 -9.27 48.53
C PHE A 66 -28.83 -8.27 48.99
N ALA A 67 -28.19 -7.57 48.06
CA ALA A 67 -27.35 -6.41 48.33
C ALA A 67 -28.22 -5.16 48.39
N ILE A 68 -28.56 -4.70 49.60
CA ILE A 68 -29.49 -3.59 49.84
C ILE A 68 -28.76 -2.31 50.24
N ASP A 69 -29.05 -1.23 49.52
CA ASP A 69 -28.54 0.11 49.82
C ASP A 69 -29.16 0.63 51.12
N VAL A 70 -28.31 0.90 52.11
CA VAL A 70 -28.70 1.57 53.35
C VAL A 70 -27.98 2.91 53.46
N SER A 71 -27.66 3.57 52.34
CA SER A 71 -27.17 4.95 52.37
C SER A 71 -28.28 5.93 52.77
N GLN A 72 -27.90 7.17 53.09
CA GLN A 72 -28.82 8.17 53.64
C GLN A 72 -29.97 8.56 52.71
N SER A 73 -29.87 8.33 51.38
CA SER A 73 -30.95 8.59 50.43
C SER A 73 -32.16 7.69 50.65
N THR A 74 -31.96 6.42 51.03
CA THR A 74 -33.07 5.45 51.19
C THR A 74 -33.96 5.74 52.40
N LEU A 75 -33.67 6.76 53.20
CA LEU A 75 -34.36 7.04 54.46
C LEU A 75 -35.88 7.25 54.27
N GLY A 76 -36.67 6.41 54.95
CA GLY A 76 -38.12 6.58 55.07
C GLY A 76 -38.94 5.74 54.08
N PRO A 77 -39.64 6.33 53.08
CA PRO A 77 -40.48 5.56 52.15
C PRO A 77 -39.69 4.58 51.26
N VAL A 78 -38.48 4.93 50.86
CA VAL A 78 -37.65 4.14 49.94
C VAL A 78 -37.21 2.82 50.59
N LEU A 79 -36.51 2.87 51.72
CA LEU A 79 -36.06 1.67 52.43
C LEU A 79 -37.25 0.76 52.80
N ARG A 80 -38.41 1.32 53.16
CA ARG A 80 -39.62 0.53 53.38
C ARG A 80 -40.07 -0.21 52.10
N LYS A 81 -39.94 0.39 50.92
CA LYS A 81 -40.24 -0.27 49.65
C LYS A 81 -39.18 -1.29 49.22
N GLU A 82 -37.91 -1.07 49.57
CA GLU A 82 -36.87 -2.10 49.42
C GLU A 82 -37.16 -3.31 50.31
N GLN A 83 -37.56 -3.08 51.57
CA GLN A 83 -37.99 -4.14 52.49
C GLN A 83 -39.23 -4.88 51.97
N ASP A 84 -40.25 -4.16 51.49
CA ASP A 84 -41.46 -4.74 50.88
C ASP A 84 -41.12 -5.61 49.67
N ALA A 85 -40.22 -5.16 48.80
CA ALA A 85 -39.78 -5.93 47.64
C ALA A 85 -39.09 -7.25 48.05
N ILE A 86 -38.21 -7.23 49.07
CA ILE A 86 -37.61 -8.45 49.61
C ILE A 86 -38.71 -9.38 50.19
N ARG A 87 -39.69 -8.84 50.92
CA ARG A 87 -40.84 -9.63 51.44
C ARG A 87 -41.68 -10.25 50.32
N GLU A 88 -41.95 -9.55 49.22
CA GLU A 88 -42.73 -10.09 48.08
C GLU A 88 -41.94 -11.17 47.32
N ILE A 89 -40.64 -10.93 47.08
CA ILE A 89 -39.74 -11.90 46.43
C ILE A 89 -39.56 -13.15 47.32
N CYS A 90 -39.46 -13.01 48.64
CA CYS A 90 -39.33 -14.13 49.59
C CYS A 90 -40.67 -14.63 50.19
N GLY A 91 -41.81 -14.13 49.73
CA GLY A 91 -43.14 -14.45 50.30
C GLY A 91 -43.58 -15.89 50.09
N ASP A 92 -44.81 -16.22 50.51
CA ASP A 92 -45.39 -17.57 50.70
C ASP A 92 -45.15 -18.61 49.58
N SER A 93 -44.83 -18.19 48.36
CA SER A 93 -44.46 -19.06 47.24
C SER A 93 -43.01 -19.57 47.26
N MET A 94 -42.15 -19.06 48.15
CA MET A 94 -40.78 -19.55 48.37
C MET A 94 -40.71 -20.60 49.49
N PRO A 95 -40.09 -21.78 49.26
CA PRO A 95 -39.85 -22.77 50.31
C PRO A 95 -39.12 -22.18 51.54
N PRO A 96 -39.58 -22.43 52.79
CA PRO A 96 -38.99 -21.85 54.00
C PRO A 96 -37.48 -22.13 54.19
N ASP A 97 -37.00 -23.29 53.72
CA ASP A 97 -35.58 -23.63 53.71
C ASP A 97 -34.75 -22.74 52.76
N LEU A 98 -35.31 -22.34 51.61
CA LEU A 98 -34.63 -21.40 50.71
C LEU A 98 -34.61 -19.99 51.31
N VAL A 99 -35.69 -19.58 52.00
CA VAL A 99 -35.74 -18.30 52.73
C VAL A 99 -34.73 -18.28 53.89
N SER A 100 -34.56 -19.38 54.62
CA SER A 100 -33.59 -19.46 55.73
C SER A 100 -32.13 -19.46 55.25
N ARG A 101 -31.87 -19.97 54.04
CA ARG A 101 -30.56 -19.93 53.37
C ARG A 101 -30.31 -18.63 52.58
N SER A 102 -31.34 -17.81 52.37
CA SER A 102 -31.22 -16.50 51.73
C SER A 102 -30.62 -15.46 52.69
N SER A 103 -29.91 -14.47 52.17
CA SER A 103 -29.15 -13.52 52.98
C SER A 103 -29.28 -12.07 52.49
N ILE A 104 -29.27 -11.14 53.45
CA ILE A 104 -29.22 -9.71 53.21
C ILE A 104 -27.77 -9.25 53.47
N LEU A 105 -27.25 -8.40 52.58
CA LEU A 105 -25.96 -7.74 52.65
C LEU A 105 -26.22 -6.23 52.63
N PRO A 106 -26.41 -5.58 53.79
CA PRO A 106 -26.63 -4.13 53.84
C PRO A 106 -25.33 -3.40 53.51
N TRP A 107 -25.40 -2.37 52.67
CA TRP A 107 -24.23 -1.59 52.27
C TRP A 107 -24.55 -0.09 52.13
N CYS A 108 -23.57 0.72 52.48
CA CYS A 108 -23.48 2.11 52.06
C CYS A 108 -22.01 2.34 51.64
N HIS A 109 -21.34 3.37 52.13
CA HIS A 109 -19.88 3.53 52.01
C HIS A 109 -19.07 2.51 52.83
N THR A 110 -19.76 1.75 53.69
CA THR A 110 -19.26 0.57 54.42
C THR A 110 -20.24 -0.58 54.21
N ALA A 111 -19.75 -1.82 54.20
CA ALA A 111 -20.61 -3.00 54.19
C ALA A 111 -20.81 -3.52 55.62
N PHE A 112 -22.04 -3.88 55.96
CA PHE A 112 -22.42 -4.37 57.28
C PHE A 112 -22.39 -5.90 57.32
N GLN A 113 -22.54 -6.47 58.53
CA GLN A 113 -22.64 -7.92 58.69
C GLN A 113 -23.89 -8.45 57.97
N SER A 114 -23.76 -9.64 57.37
CA SER A 114 -24.88 -10.29 56.69
C SER A 114 -26.02 -10.61 57.68
N MET A 115 -27.25 -10.30 57.29
CA MET A 115 -28.47 -10.50 58.08
C MET A 115 -29.38 -11.53 57.42
N ARG A 116 -30.30 -12.14 58.18
CA ARG A 116 -31.31 -13.07 57.64
C ARG A 116 -32.53 -12.29 57.18
N ILE A 117 -33.35 -12.91 56.32
CA ILE A 117 -34.62 -12.31 55.85
C ILE A 117 -35.56 -11.94 57.01
N ALA A 118 -35.56 -12.73 58.10
CA ALA A 118 -36.36 -12.44 59.30
C ALA A 118 -35.93 -11.17 60.06
N ASP A 119 -34.68 -10.73 59.91
CA ASP A 119 -34.10 -9.59 60.64
C ASP A 119 -34.23 -8.26 59.85
N ILE A 120 -35.01 -8.26 58.77
CA ILE A 120 -35.10 -7.16 57.78
C ILE A 120 -35.56 -5.81 58.34
N GLU A 121 -36.35 -5.82 59.41
CA GLU A 121 -36.88 -4.60 60.04
C GLU A 121 -35.79 -3.82 60.81
N ASN A 122 -34.65 -4.44 61.08
CA ASN A 122 -33.49 -3.82 61.72
C ASN A 122 -32.62 -2.98 60.74
N LEU A 123 -32.96 -2.94 59.45
CA LEU A 123 -32.27 -2.09 58.47
C LEU A 123 -32.49 -0.60 58.79
N SER A 124 -31.43 0.19 58.72
CA SER A 124 -31.45 1.64 58.96
C SER A 124 -30.54 2.39 57.99
N SER A 125 -31.05 3.47 57.39
CA SER A 125 -30.33 4.29 56.40
C SER A 125 -29.29 5.20 57.05
N TRP A 126 -28.03 5.11 56.62
CA TRP A 126 -26.91 5.93 57.07
C TRP A 126 -25.74 6.00 56.06
N GLY A 127 -25.09 7.16 55.97
CA GLY A 127 -23.85 7.32 55.20
C GLY A 127 -24.05 7.55 53.70
N ARG A 128 -22.95 7.47 52.92
CA ARG A 128 -22.93 7.71 51.46
C ARG A 128 -23.11 6.41 50.66
N THR A 129 -23.34 6.51 49.37
CA THR A 129 -23.44 5.36 48.43
C THR A 129 -22.06 5.02 47.84
N ASP A 130 -21.46 3.87 48.18
CA ASP A 130 -20.31 3.28 47.45
C ASP A 130 -20.46 1.74 47.42
N PRO A 131 -21.05 1.16 46.36
CA PRO A 131 -21.28 -0.29 46.28
C PRO A 131 -19.98 -1.11 46.25
N GLY A 132 -18.82 -0.48 46.02
CA GLY A 132 -17.52 -1.14 46.18
C GLY A 132 -17.25 -1.64 47.60
N ALA A 133 -17.95 -1.10 48.62
CA ALA A 133 -17.84 -1.55 50.00
C ALA A 133 -18.19 -3.05 50.16
N LEU A 134 -19.16 -3.57 49.39
CA LEU A 134 -19.55 -4.99 49.37
C LEU A 134 -18.38 -5.91 49.02
N LEU A 135 -17.50 -5.47 48.12
CA LEU A 135 -16.40 -6.28 47.57
C LEU A 135 -15.08 -6.05 48.31
N ASN A 136 -14.98 -4.95 49.07
CA ASN A 136 -13.89 -4.69 50.00
C ASN A 136 -14.05 -5.47 51.32
N SER A 137 -15.28 -5.78 51.74
CA SER A 137 -15.56 -6.66 52.89
C SER A 137 -15.36 -8.13 52.51
N PRO A 138 -14.42 -8.88 53.14
CA PRO A 138 -14.19 -10.28 52.81
C PRO A 138 -15.43 -11.17 53.02
N ALA A 139 -16.23 -10.87 54.04
CA ALA A 139 -17.45 -11.62 54.37
C ALA A 139 -18.54 -11.43 53.30
N CYS A 140 -18.80 -10.18 52.89
CA CYS A 140 -19.78 -9.87 51.84
C CYS A 140 -19.29 -10.36 50.47
N LYS A 141 -17.99 -10.23 50.18
CA LYS A 141 -17.37 -10.77 48.97
C LYS A 141 -17.54 -12.28 48.86
N SER A 142 -17.27 -13.05 49.92
CA SER A 142 -17.49 -14.51 49.90
C SER A 142 -18.95 -14.84 49.62
N LYS A 143 -19.89 -14.16 50.31
CA LYS A 143 -21.33 -14.37 50.09
C LYS A 143 -21.76 -14.10 48.64
N LEU A 144 -21.21 -13.07 47.99
CA LEU A 144 -21.48 -12.78 46.58
C LEU A 144 -20.78 -13.76 45.61
N GLN A 145 -19.62 -14.32 45.98
CA GLN A 145 -18.93 -15.36 45.21
C GLN A 145 -19.60 -16.74 45.28
N ASP A 146 -20.28 -17.03 46.39
CA ASP A 146 -21.02 -18.27 46.62
C ASP A 146 -22.51 -18.18 46.18
N ALA A 147 -23.00 -16.98 45.83
CA ALA A 147 -24.37 -16.74 45.43
C ALA A 147 -24.70 -17.36 44.07
N SER A 148 -25.78 -18.14 43.98
CA SER A 148 -26.32 -18.64 42.71
C SER A 148 -26.94 -17.52 41.86
N ILE A 149 -27.53 -16.54 42.54
CA ILE A 149 -28.08 -15.30 41.99
C ILE A 149 -27.99 -14.23 43.09
N TRP A 150 -27.78 -12.97 42.69
CA TRP A 150 -27.83 -11.85 43.63
C TRP A 150 -28.69 -10.71 43.09
N LEU A 151 -29.31 -9.97 44.01
CA LEU A 151 -30.18 -8.84 43.73
C LEU A 151 -29.54 -7.57 44.29
N LEU A 152 -29.46 -6.52 43.47
CA LEU A 152 -28.93 -5.21 43.85
C LEU A 152 -30.11 -4.22 43.95
N LEU A 153 -30.41 -3.78 45.18
CA LEU A 153 -31.45 -2.82 45.51
C LEU A 153 -30.79 -1.49 45.88
N THR A 154 -31.26 -0.38 45.29
CA THR A 154 -30.71 0.97 45.52
C THR A 154 -31.68 2.05 45.03
N ASP A 155 -31.64 3.24 45.62
CA ASP A 155 -32.18 4.49 45.04
C ASP A 155 -31.08 5.45 44.57
N GLY A 156 -29.82 5.07 44.82
CA GLY A 156 -28.69 5.95 44.87
C GLY A 156 -28.06 6.23 43.51
N GLN A 157 -27.29 7.32 43.48
CA GLN A 157 -26.45 7.68 42.36
C GLN A 157 -24.99 7.82 42.78
N ILE A 158 -24.09 7.32 41.94
CA ILE A 158 -22.64 7.39 42.14
C ILE A 158 -21.96 8.12 40.99
N THR A 159 -20.85 8.79 41.29
CA THR A 159 -20.04 9.50 40.29
C THR A 159 -19.29 8.52 39.40
N GLU A 160 -18.93 8.94 38.18
CA GLU A 160 -18.22 8.08 37.22
C GLU A 160 -16.96 7.38 37.78
N PRO A 161 -16.09 8.03 38.60
CA PRO A 161 -14.96 7.33 39.22
C PRO A 161 -15.37 6.18 40.15
N LEU A 162 -16.54 6.27 40.81
CA LEU A 162 -17.09 5.20 41.62
C LEU A 162 -17.72 4.09 40.75
N VAL A 163 -18.37 4.43 39.63
CA VAL A 163 -18.84 3.44 38.63
C VAL A 163 -17.65 2.59 38.15
N GLN A 164 -16.54 3.24 37.79
CA GLN A 164 -15.31 2.59 37.35
C GLN A 164 -14.67 1.75 38.46
N LYS A 165 -14.50 2.31 39.67
CA LYS A 165 -14.00 1.57 40.85
C LYS A 165 -14.83 0.31 41.12
N PHE A 166 -16.16 0.40 41.04
CA PHE A 166 -17.06 -0.73 41.27
C PHE A 166 -16.97 -1.77 40.14
N ALA A 167 -16.92 -1.35 38.87
CA ALA A 167 -16.73 -2.27 37.73
C ALA A 167 -15.43 -3.07 37.85
N HIS A 168 -14.31 -2.41 38.20
CA HIS A 168 -13.04 -3.10 38.47
C HIS A 168 -13.11 -4.05 39.67
N ALA A 169 -13.84 -3.67 40.73
CA ALA A 169 -14.03 -4.53 41.90
C ALA A 169 -14.87 -5.79 41.59
N ILE A 170 -15.93 -5.67 40.77
CA ILE A 170 -16.74 -6.81 40.30
C ILE A 170 -15.85 -7.80 39.53
N SER A 171 -15.11 -7.31 38.53
CA SER A 171 -14.15 -8.10 37.75
C SER A 171 -13.07 -8.77 38.62
N ALA A 172 -12.55 -8.07 39.62
CA ALA A 172 -11.54 -8.59 40.55
C ALA A 172 -12.10 -9.53 41.63
N ALA A 173 -13.42 -9.53 41.84
CA ALA A 173 -14.11 -10.50 42.68
C ALA A 173 -14.50 -11.78 41.89
N GLY A 174 -14.47 -11.75 40.55
CA GLY A 174 -14.80 -12.91 39.72
C GLY A 174 -16.29 -13.26 39.71
N ILE A 175 -17.15 -12.32 40.10
CA ILE A 175 -18.61 -12.51 40.20
C ILE A 175 -19.36 -12.12 38.91
N GLN A 176 -18.66 -11.65 37.87
CA GLN A 176 -19.27 -11.22 36.60
C GLN A 176 -20.03 -12.33 35.85
N GLY A 177 -19.75 -13.61 36.11
CA GLY A 177 -20.50 -14.73 35.53
C GLY A 177 -21.74 -15.14 36.32
N THR A 178 -22.14 -14.38 37.35
CA THR A 178 -23.33 -14.64 38.18
C THR A 178 -24.55 -13.91 37.62
N ALA A 179 -25.72 -14.57 37.62
CA ALA A 179 -26.97 -13.92 37.24
C ALA A 179 -27.36 -12.82 38.24
N CYS A 180 -27.97 -11.73 37.77
CA CYS A 180 -28.33 -10.59 38.62
C CYS A 180 -29.69 -9.94 38.31
N VAL A 181 -30.36 -9.45 39.34
CA VAL A 181 -31.55 -8.59 39.27
C VAL A 181 -31.20 -7.24 39.89
N ILE A 182 -31.30 -6.16 39.11
CA ILE A 182 -31.05 -4.80 39.59
C ILE A 182 -32.40 -4.09 39.73
N ILE A 183 -32.70 -3.52 40.89
CA ILE A 183 -33.93 -2.78 41.16
C ILE A 183 -33.55 -1.38 41.63
N LEU A 184 -33.87 -0.39 40.80
CA LEU A 184 -33.75 1.03 41.13
C LEU A 184 -35.06 1.52 41.72
N PHE A 185 -35.04 2.03 42.95
CA PHE A 185 -36.21 2.60 43.62
C PHE A 185 -36.24 4.12 43.40
N GLY A 186 -37.39 4.68 43.09
CA GLY A 186 -37.51 6.13 42.91
C GLY A 186 -38.91 6.60 42.59
N TYR A 187 -38.99 7.83 42.08
CA TYR A 187 -40.23 8.51 41.73
C TYR A 187 -40.26 8.85 40.23
N PRO A 188 -41.30 8.45 39.47
CA PRO A 188 -41.39 8.70 38.02
C PRO A 188 -41.80 10.16 37.69
N GLU A 189 -41.03 11.13 38.19
CA GLU A 189 -41.31 12.58 38.02
C GLU A 189 -40.71 13.16 36.73
N SER A 190 -39.73 12.47 36.15
CA SER A 190 -39.14 12.79 34.86
C SER A 190 -39.20 11.58 33.94
N SER A 191 -39.04 11.78 32.62
CA SER A 191 -38.97 10.67 31.65
C SER A 191 -37.98 9.58 32.10
N PRO A 192 -38.25 8.28 31.84
CA PRO A 192 -37.31 7.19 32.08
C PRO A 192 -35.89 7.46 31.54
N PHE A 193 -35.77 8.21 30.44
CA PHE A 193 -34.48 8.59 29.87
C PHE A 193 -33.58 9.36 30.85
N ARG A 194 -34.15 10.08 31.82
CA ARG A 194 -33.44 10.90 32.82
C ARG A 194 -33.16 10.17 34.13
N CYS A 195 -33.60 8.92 34.31
CA CYS A 195 -33.21 8.13 35.48
C CYS A 195 -31.68 7.97 35.55
N ASN A 196 -31.13 8.01 36.76
CA ASN A 196 -29.72 7.72 36.98
C ASN A 196 -29.56 6.24 37.31
N ILE A 197 -28.86 5.49 36.46
CA ILE A 197 -28.61 4.05 36.63
C ILE A 197 -27.17 3.70 37.03
N SER A 198 -26.38 4.71 37.43
CA SER A 198 -24.93 4.60 37.69
C SER A 198 -24.52 3.42 38.58
N VAL A 199 -25.25 3.16 39.67
CA VAL A 199 -24.96 2.04 40.60
C VAL A 199 -25.10 0.68 39.92
N GLY A 200 -26.18 0.47 39.17
CA GLY A 200 -26.47 -0.80 38.50
C GLY A 200 -25.71 -1.02 37.19
N MET A 201 -25.30 0.05 36.51
CA MET A 201 -24.71 -0.05 35.17
C MET A 201 -23.46 -0.95 35.12
N SER A 202 -22.58 -0.89 36.13
CA SER A 202 -21.39 -1.75 36.21
C SER A 202 -21.72 -3.24 36.32
N VAL A 203 -22.80 -3.60 37.03
CA VAL A 203 -23.28 -4.98 37.13
C VAL A 203 -23.94 -5.41 35.83
N PHE A 204 -24.83 -4.57 35.28
CA PHE A 204 -25.50 -4.84 34.02
C PHE A 204 -24.52 -4.95 32.85
N ALA A 205 -23.40 -4.22 32.85
CA ALA A 205 -22.40 -4.33 31.79
C ALA A 205 -21.88 -5.77 31.64
N VAL A 206 -21.44 -6.38 32.75
CA VAL A 206 -20.69 -7.64 32.72
C VAL A 206 -21.56 -8.89 32.91
N ALA A 207 -22.66 -8.84 33.67
CA ALA A 207 -23.48 -10.02 33.98
C ALA A 207 -24.14 -10.62 32.73
N PRO A 208 -23.93 -11.91 32.37
CA PRO A 208 -24.45 -12.48 31.11
C PRO A 208 -25.99 -12.60 31.07
N HIS A 209 -26.61 -12.89 32.22
CA HIS A 209 -28.06 -12.96 32.40
C HIS A 209 -28.43 -11.92 33.48
N CYS A 210 -29.08 -10.83 33.06
CA CYS A 210 -29.35 -9.70 33.94
C CYS A 210 -30.66 -9.00 33.57
N ILE A 211 -31.41 -8.53 34.57
CA ILE A 211 -32.53 -7.60 34.38
C ILE A 211 -32.32 -6.32 35.17
N PHE A 212 -32.75 -5.20 34.60
CA PHE A 212 -32.71 -3.88 35.19
C PHE A 212 -34.14 -3.35 35.30
N LEU A 213 -34.57 -3.09 36.52
CA LEU A 213 -35.94 -2.73 36.89
C LEU A 213 -35.97 -1.35 37.56
N PHE A 214 -37.10 -0.67 37.44
CA PHE A 214 -37.43 0.53 38.21
C PHE A 214 -38.72 0.30 39.00
N SER A 215 -38.70 0.50 40.32
CA SER A 215 -39.86 0.39 41.19
C SER A 215 -40.30 1.79 41.63
N ASP A 216 -41.51 2.20 41.24
CA ASP A 216 -42.10 3.45 41.71
C ASP A 216 -42.49 3.33 43.19
N VAL A 217 -41.84 4.11 44.04
CA VAL A 217 -42.04 4.11 45.49
C VAL A 217 -43.46 4.52 45.88
N ARG A 218 -44.19 5.28 45.04
CA ARG A 218 -45.58 5.70 45.28
C ARG A 218 -46.59 4.60 44.99
N THR A 219 -46.52 4.00 43.79
CA THR A 219 -47.54 3.07 43.30
C THR A 219 -47.18 1.60 43.49
N GLY A 220 -45.90 1.28 43.70
CA GLY A 220 -45.38 -0.08 43.67
C GLY A 220 -45.24 -0.68 42.27
N ILE A 221 -45.55 0.07 41.19
CA ILE A 221 -45.43 -0.42 39.82
C ILE A 221 -43.95 -0.66 39.48
N LEU A 222 -43.68 -1.82 38.90
CA LEU A 222 -42.35 -2.31 38.55
C LEU A 222 -42.18 -2.30 37.02
N TYR A 223 -41.40 -1.35 36.52
CA TYR A 223 -41.10 -1.15 35.10
C TYR A 223 -39.79 -1.85 34.72
N VAL A 224 -39.76 -2.49 33.55
CA VAL A 224 -38.53 -3.09 33.00
C VAL A 224 -37.78 -2.05 32.18
N LEU A 225 -36.57 -1.68 32.62
CA LEU A 225 -35.69 -0.77 31.88
C LEU A 225 -34.91 -1.52 30.80
N GLN A 226 -34.32 -2.68 31.12
CA GLN A 226 -33.63 -3.52 30.14
C GLN A 226 -33.47 -4.96 30.66
N ALA A 227 -33.39 -5.96 29.78
CA ALA A 227 -32.96 -7.30 30.16
C ALA A 227 -32.03 -7.95 29.11
N LYS A 228 -31.23 -8.93 29.56
CA LYS A 228 -30.39 -9.78 28.70
C LYS A 228 -30.21 -11.18 29.28
N GLY A 229 -29.78 -12.11 28.42
CA GLY A 229 -29.72 -13.53 28.75
C GLY A 229 -31.11 -14.06 29.08
N ASN A 230 -31.24 -14.94 30.07
CA ASN A 230 -32.50 -15.67 30.29
C ASN A 230 -33.64 -14.76 30.76
N PHE A 231 -33.32 -13.57 31.30
CA PHE A 231 -34.28 -12.57 31.68
C PHE A 231 -34.97 -11.86 30.50
N SER A 232 -34.45 -11.95 29.26
CA SER A 232 -35.18 -11.42 28.09
C SER A 232 -36.52 -12.14 27.87
N ASN A 233 -36.63 -13.38 28.35
CA ASN A 233 -37.81 -14.23 28.21
C ASN A 233 -38.94 -13.87 29.20
N ILE A 234 -38.75 -12.86 30.05
CA ILE A 234 -39.81 -12.35 30.95
C ILE A 234 -40.84 -11.50 30.20
N LEU A 235 -40.50 -10.99 29.01
CA LEU A 235 -41.46 -10.29 28.15
C LEU A 235 -42.38 -11.31 27.46
N PRO A 236 -43.69 -11.04 27.36
CA PRO A 236 -44.57 -11.78 26.45
C PRO A 236 -44.05 -11.72 25.02
N ALA A 237 -44.21 -12.80 24.24
CA ALA A 237 -43.66 -12.91 22.88
C ALA A 237 -44.09 -11.78 21.91
N GLU A 238 -45.20 -11.11 22.20
CA GLU A 238 -45.77 -9.98 21.46
C GLU A 238 -45.14 -8.62 21.83
N LYS A 239 -44.40 -8.53 22.94
CA LYS A 239 -43.75 -7.30 23.43
C LYS A 239 -42.25 -7.38 23.25
N GLN A 240 -41.65 -6.30 22.74
CA GLN A 240 -40.21 -6.13 22.60
C GLN A 240 -39.72 -4.93 23.41
N PHE A 241 -38.44 -4.92 23.77
CA PHE A 241 -37.81 -3.77 24.43
C PHE A 241 -37.83 -2.55 23.51
N VAL A 242 -38.41 -1.45 23.98
CA VAL A 242 -38.46 -0.17 23.26
C VAL A 242 -37.08 0.50 23.31
N PRO A 243 -36.54 1.04 22.20
CA PRO A 243 -35.29 1.79 22.23
C PRO A 243 -35.41 3.06 23.09
N PHE A 244 -34.56 3.20 24.12
CA PHE A 244 -34.63 4.35 25.02
C PHE A 244 -34.10 5.63 24.34
N GLY A 245 -34.96 6.66 24.28
CA GLY A 245 -34.62 7.98 23.76
C GLY A 245 -35.23 9.09 24.62
N GLU A 246 -34.88 10.34 24.32
CA GLU A 246 -35.33 11.54 25.07
C GLU A 246 -36.85 11.73 25.11
N ARG A 247 -37.60 11.00 24.26
CA ARG A 247 -39.06 11.01 24.15
C ARG A 247 -39.75 9.78 24.74
N THR A 248 -39.01 8.82 25.29
CA THR A 248 -39.60 7.63 25.94
C THR A 248 -40.36 8.07 27.19
N GLU A 249 -41.60 7.58 27.35
CA GLU A 249 -42.45 7.81 28.51
C GLU A 249 -42.56 6.55 29.38
N TRP A 250 -42.99 6.69 30.64
CA TRP A 250 -43.19 5.54 31.54
C TRP A 250 -44.25 4.55 31.03
N ALA A 251 -45.22 5.04 30.25
CA ALA A 251 -46.27 4.22 29.63
C ALA A 251 -45.76 3.34 28.48
N ASP A 252 -44.62 3.66 27.87
CA ASP A 252 -44.00 2.86 26.80
C ASP A 252 -43.32 1.59 27.36
N LEU A 253 -43.02 1.56 28.65
CA LEU A 253 -42.25 0.50 29.29
C LEU A 253 -43.12 -0.68 29.71
N VAL A 254 -42.59 -1.90 29.57
CA VAL A 254 -43.28 -3.10 30.05
C VAL A 254 -43.24 -3.16 31.56
N THR A 255 -44.39 -3.38 32.19
CA THR A 255 -44.51 -3.63 33.62
C THR A 255 -44.62 -5.13 33.92
N ILE A 256 -44.07 -5.55 35.06
CA ILE A 256 -44.10 -6.94 35.57
C ILE A 256 -44.43 -6.93 37.07
N ARG A 257 -44.55 -8.12 37.69
CA ARG A 257 -44.62 -8.30 39.14
C ARG A 257 -43.35 -8.99 39.67
N TYR A 258 -43.06 -8.85 40.96
CA TYR A 258 -41.91 -9.55 41.56
C TYR A 258 -42.05 -11.08 41.49
N ASP A 259 -43.28 -11.62 41.52
CA ASP A 259 -43.56 -13.04 41.29
C ASP A 259 -43.16 -13.54 39.89
N ASP A 260 -43.13 -12.69 38.86
CA ASP A 260 -42.75 -13.12 37.50
C ASP A 260 -41.27 -13.48 37.42
N LEU A 261 -40.43 -12.86 38.25
CA LEU A 261 -39.00 -13.16 38.36
C LEU A 261 -38.77 -14.62 38.81
N LYS A 262 -39.64 -15.17 39.68
CA LYS A 262 -39.53 -16.53 40.23
C LYS A 262 -39.56 -17.61 39.14
N ARG A 263 -40.14 -17.32 37.97
CA ARG A 263 -40.28 -18.21 36.82
C ARG A 263 -39.05 -18.24 35.91
N VAL A 264 -38.16 -17.26 36.01
CA VAL A 264 -36.96 -17.17 35.17
C VAL A 264 -35.98 -18.27 35.57
N LYS A 265 -35.55 -19.07 34.59
CA LYS A 265 -34.47 -20.04 34.78
C LYS A 265 -33.13 -19.34 34.66
N VAL A 266 -32.22 -19.58 35.60
CA VAL A 266 -30.87 -19.04 35.58
C VAL A 266 -29.84 -20.18 35.57
N PRO A 267 -28.74 -20.04 34.81
CA PRO A 267 -27.64 -21.00 34.84
C PRO A 267 -26.81 -20.82 36.12
N ARG A 268 -25.96 -21.81 36.42
CA ARG A 268 -25.01 -21.72 37.54
C ARG A 268 -23.97 -20.61 37.31
N PRO A 269 -23.46 -19.96 38.38
CA PRO A 269 -22.43 -18.93 38.27
C PRO A 269 -21.16 -19.44 37.59
N ILE A 270 -20.67 -18.70 36.60
CA ILE A 270 -19.41 -19.01 35.91
C ILE A 270 -18.28 -18.22 36.58
N LYS A 271 -17.26 -18.91 37.12
CA LYS A 271 -16.04 -18.24 37.60
C LYS A 271 -15.20 -17.80 36.40
N MET A 272 -14.88 -16.51 36.35
CA MET A 272 -14.18 -15.88 35.23
C MET A 272 -12.95 -15.11 35.72
N SER A 273 -11.93 -14.99 34.86
CA SER A 273 -10.83 -14.06 35.10
C SER A 273 -11.25 -12.62 34.81
N ARG A 274 -10.48 -11.66 35.35
CA ARG A 274 -10.81 -10.24 35.47
C ARG A 274 -11.32 -9.59 34.19
N ASP A 275 -10.68 -9.90 33.06
CA ASP A 275 -10.83 -9.17 31.80
C ASP A 275 -11.65 -9.94 30.74
N ILE A 276 -12.24 -11.09 31.09
CA ILE A 276 -13.11 -11.86 30.19
C ILE A 276 -14.56 -11.40 30.30
N VAL A 277 -15.20 -11.18 29.14
CA VAL A 277 -16.64 -10.93 28.97
C VAL A 277 -17.27 -12.09 28.18
N ILE A 278 -18.45 -12.56 28.59
CA ILE A 278 -19.21 -13.56 27.82
C ILE A 278 -20.02 -12.85 26.73
N LEU A 279 -19.82 -13.24 25.48
CA LEU A 279 -20.56 -12.76 24.32
C LEU A 279 -21.96 -13.43 24.21
N PRO A 280 -22.91 -12.90 23.40
CA PRO A 280 -24.26 -13.47 23.31
C PRO A 280 -24.33 -14.93 22.83
N ASN A 281 -23.32 -15.40 22.12
CA ASN A 281 -23.16 -16.78 21.65
C ASN A 281 -22.45 -17.70 22.67
N GLY A 282 -22.24 -17.25 23.91
CA GLY A 282 -21.55 -17.99 24.96
C GLY A 282 -20.02 -17.95 24.86
N VAL A 283 -19.43 -17.35 23.82
CA VAL A 283 -17.97 -17.27 23.67
C VAL A 283 -17.37 -16.36 24.75
N HIS A 284 -16.31 -16.85 25.40
CA HIS A 284 -15.50 -16.07 26.33
C HIS A 284 -14.53 -15.20 25.55
N PHE A 285 -14.65 -13.88 25.69
CA PHE A 285 -13.82 -12.91 24.99
C PHE A 285 -12.93 -12.14 25.97
N ASP A 286 -11.61 -12.16 25.76
CA ASP A 286 -10.64 -11.39 26.55
C ASP A 286 -10.56 -9.94 26.06
N MET A 287 -11.05 -9.00 26.87
CA MET A 287 -11.00 -7.56 26.62
C MET A 287 -9.56 -7.03 26.55
N ASN A 288 -8.61 -7.67 27.23
CA ASN A 288 -7.22 -7.25 27.24
C ASN A 288 -6.57 -7.36 25.84
N SER A 289 -7.06 -8.26 24.98
CA SER A 289 -6.64 -8.37 23.57
C SER A 289 -6.87 -7.06 22.77
N ILE A 290 -7.99 -6.35 23.03
CA ILE A 290 -8.23 -5.03 22.43
C ILE A 290 -7.38 -3.97 23.13
N TYR A 291 -7.30 -4.01 24.46
CA TYR A 291 -6.58 -2.99 25.23
C TYR A 291 -5.06 -2.98 25.00
N THR A 292 -4.48 -4.10 24.55
CA THR A 292 -3.07 -4.25 24.18
C THR A 292 -2.85 -4.20 22.66
N GLY A 293 -3.90 -4.19 21.85
CA GLY A 293 -3.80 -4.23 20.38
C GLY A 293 -3.38 -5.59 19.80
N LEU A 294 -3.55 -6.68 20.56
CA LEU A 294 -3.18 -8.05 20.18
C LEU A 294 -4.35 -8.88 19.61
N ILE A 295 -5.54 -8.30 19.48
CA ILE A 295 -6.72 -8.93 18.85
C ILE A 295 -6.45 -9.33 17.38
N SER A 296 -6.90 -10.52 16.98
CA SER A 296 -6.71 -11.02 15.61
C SER A 296 -7.61 -10.32 14.58
N GLU A 297 -7.26 -10.40 13.29
CA GLU A 297 -8.12 -9.92 12.19
C GLU A 297 -9.45 -10.71 12.15
N THR A 298 -9.43 -12.01 12.46
CA THR A 298 -10.61 -12.86 12.54
C THR A 298 -11.55 -12.48 13.69
N ASP A 299 -11.04 -12.22 14.89
CA ASP A 299 -11.86 -11.81 16.04
C ASP A 299 -12.42 -10.40 15.83
N THR A 300 -11.61 -9.52 15.23
CA THR A 300 -12.04 -8.17 14.81
C THR A 300 -13.22 -8.26 13.84
N LEU A 301 -13.13 -9.08 12.79
CA LEU A 301 -14.22 -9.29 11.84
C LEU A 301 -15.46 -9.93 12.50
N HIS A 302 -15.29 -10.89 13.40
CA HIS A 302 -16.39 -11.52 14.13
C HIS A 302 -17.14 -10.52 15.02
N LEU A 303 -16.43 -9.67 15.78
CA LEU A 303 -17.04 -8.61 16.58
C LEU A 303 -17.76 -7.56 15.70
N LEU A 304 -17.13 -7.08 14.63
CA LEU A 304 -17.74 -6.12 13.71
C LEU A 304 -18.96 -6.70 12.97
N SER A 305 -19.02 -8.02 12.78
CA SER A 305 -20.16 -8.72 12.17
C SER A 305 -21.32 -8.92 13.16
N ASN A 306 -21.07 -8.90 14.47
CA ASN A 306 -22.09 -9.14 15.49
C ASN A 306 -22.24 -7.95 16.45
N TYR A 307 -23.15 -7.04 16.12
CA TYR A 307 -23.41 -5.84 16.93
C TYR A 307 -23.76 -6.18 18.39
N ALA A 308 -24.55 -7.22 18.66
CA ALA A 308 -24.89 -7.61 20.03
C ALA A 308 -23.68 -8.14 20.84
N ALA A 309 -22.64 -8.64 20.18
CA ALA A 309 -21.36 -8.97 20.82
C ALA A 309 -20.53 -7.69 21.08
N LEU A 310 -20.44 -6.83 20.08
CA LEU A 310 -19.74 -5.55 20.16
C LEU A 310 -20.35 -4.61 21.22
N ASP A 311 -21.66 -4.66 21.44
CA ASP A 311 -22.37 -3.93 22.50
C ASP A 311 -21.89 -4.29 23.90
N ARG A 312 -21.69 -5.59 24.17
CA ARG A 312 -21.17 -6.05 25.48
C ARG A 312 -19.74 -5.56 25.70
N VAL A 313 -18.91 -5.60 24.65
CA VAL A 313 -17.53 -5.10 24.66
C VAL A 313 -17.51 -3.58 24.92
N ILE A 314 -18.32 -2.80 24.21
CA ILE A 314 -18.42 -1.34 24.38
C ILE A 314 -18.92 -0.97 25.78
N LEU A 315 -19.97 -1.63 26.29
CA LEU A 315 -20.55 -1.32 27.60
C LEU A 315 -19.62 -1.73 28.77
N ALA A 316 -18.94 -2.87 28.66
CA ALA A 316 -17.90 -3.28 29.61
C ALA A 316 -16.73 -2.28 29.61
N ALA A 317 -16.23 -1.89 28.43
CA ALA A 317 -15.16 -0.89 28.32
C ALA A 317 -15.58 0.49 28.84
N LYS A 318 -16.82 0.94 28.60
CA LYS A 318 -17.37 2.20 29.13
C LYS A 318 -17.37 2.19 30.66
N THR A 319 -17.97 1.17 31.28
CA THR A 319 -18.03 1.08 32.75
C THR A 319 -16.67 0.91 33.41
N GLN A 320 -15.67 0.33 32.73
CA GLN A 320 -14.28 0.23 33.21
C GLN A 320 -13.40 1.47 32.95
N GLY A 321 -13.91 2.52 32.28
CA GLY A 321 -13.13 3.70 31.90
C GLY A 321 -12.11 3.46 30.78
N GLN A 322 -12.38 2.48 29.89
CA GLN A 322 -11.49 2.05 28.80
C GLN A 322 -12.06 2.32 27.40
N ILE A 323 -13.14 3.12 27.28
CA ILE A 323 -13.84 3.37 26.00
C ILE A 323 -12.92 3.96 24.92
N ASP A 324 -11.95 4.80 25.31
CA ASP A 324 -10.99 5.41 24.38
C ASP A 324 -10.09 4.37 23.69
N LYS A 325 -9.79 3.25 24.38
CA LYS A 325 -9.04 2.13 23.78
C LYS A 325 -9.86 1.42 22.71
N ILE A 326 -11.17 1.25 22.92
CA ILE A 326 -12.09 0.71 21.90
C ILE A 326 -12.14 1.64 20.68
N GLN A 327 -12.23 2.96 20.89
CA GLN A 327 -12.23 3.95 19.80
C GLN A 327 -10.89 3.97 19.03
N SER A 328 -9.76 3.83 19.75
CA SER A 328 -8.43 3.68 19.15
C SER A 328 -8.32 2.41 18.31
N TRP A 329 -8.79 1.26 18.83
CA TRP A 329 -8.87 -0.01 18.09
C TRP A 329 -9.71 0.13 16.81
N ILE A 330 -10.94 0.63 16.89
CA ILE A 330 -11.81 0.88 15.71
C ILE A 330 -11.09 1.74 14.67
N SER A 331 -10.43 2.81 15.12
CA SER A 331 -9.70 3.75 14.25
C SER A 331 -8.48 3.11 13.59
N ASN A 332 -7.76 2.24 14.31
CA ASN A 332 -6.59 1.54 13.80
C ASN A 332 -7.00 0.39 12.85
N SER A 333 -8.01 -0.40 13.19
CA SER A 333 -8.57 -1.45 12.33
C SER A 333 -9.07 -0.88 11.00
N ARG A 334 -9.69 0.30 11.01
CA ARG A 334 -10.05 1.01 9.77
C ARG A 334 -8.82 1.28 8.88
N ARG A 335 -7.74 1.82 9.46
CA ARG A 335 -6.50 2.11 8.72
C ARG A 335 -5.82 0.87 8.15
N THR A 336 -5.80 -0.25 8.89
CA THR A 336 -5.15 -1.48 8.44
C THR A 336 -5.95 -2.24 7.38
N MET A 337 -7.27 -2.06 7.33
CA MET A 337 -8.16 -2.84 6.46
C MET A 337 -8.64 -2.08 5.20
N ASP A 338 -8.50 -0.75 5.13
CA ASP A 338 -8.87 0.09 3.97
C ASP A 338 -7.92 -0.05 2.74
N SER A 339 -6.90 -0.92 2.75
CA SER A 339 -5.92 -1.01 1.65
C SER A 339 -6.45 -1.76 0.42
N MET A 340 -6.93 -0.99 -0.57
CA MET A 340 -7.15 -1.48 -1.94
C MET A 340 -5.86 -1.97 -2.63
N ASP A 341 -4.68 -1.70 -2.07
CA ASP A 341 -3.41 -2.23 -2.61
C ASP A 341 -3.35 -3.76 -2.50
N LYS A 342 -4.06 -4.39 -1.54
CA LYS A 342 -4.26 -5.84 -1.48
C LYS A 342 -4.86 -6.41 -2.79
N ILE A 343 -5.75 -5.66 -3.47
CA ILE A 343 -6.37 -6.06 -4.75
C ILE A 343 -5.42 -5.79 -5.92
N LEU A 344 -4.77 -4.62 -5.94
CA LEU A 344 -3.85 -4.23 -7.00
C LEU A 344 -2.62 -5.16 -7.10
N LEU A 345 -2.09 -5.57 -5.94
CA LEU A 345 -0.96 -6.48 -5.79
C LEU A 345 -1.37 -7.96 -5.67
N GLY A 346 -2.67 -8.24 -5.57
CA GLY A 346 -3.18 -9.60 -5.38
C GLY A 346 -2.78 -10.55 -6.51
N PRO A 347 -2.57 -11.85 -6.23
CA PRO A 347 -2.20 -12.81 -7.26
C PRO A 347 -3.26 -12.86 -8.37
N ARG A 348 -2.82 -13.16 -9.59
CA ARG A 348 -3.70 -13.65 -10.65
C ARG A 348 -3.53 -15.16 -10.73
N GLU A 349 -4.54 -15.85 -11.26
CA GLU A 349 -4.55 -17.31 -11.36
C GLU A 349 -4.67 -17.75 -12.82
N ASP A 350 -4.02 -18.86 -13.14
CA ASP A 350 -4.25 -19.60 -14.38
C ASP A 350 -5.08 -20.82 -14.05
N LEU A 351 -6.36 -20.80 -14.41
CA LEU A 351 -7.33 -21.81 -13.99
C LEU A 351 -6.93 -23.18 -14.52
N GLY A 352 -6.48 -24.07 -13.63
CA GLY A 352 -5.94 -25.39 -13.99
C GLY A 352 -4.58 -25.38 -14.70
N GLY A 353 -3.91 -24.23 -14.83
CA GLY A 353 -2.68 -24.09 -15.62
C GLY A 353 -2.90 -24.15 -17.14
N GLU A 354 -4.14 -23.95 -17.60
CA GLU A 354 -4.54 -24.16 -18.99
C GLU A 354 -3.97 -23.12 -19.96
N ALA A 355 -3.89 -21.83 -19.60
CA ALA A 355 -3.28 -20.84 -20.49
C ALA A 355 -1.77 -21.10 -20.66
N LYS A 356 -1.08 -21.53 -19.59
CA LYS A 356 0.31 -21.97 -19.65
C LYS A 356 0.49 -23.21 -20.53
N ARG A 357 -0.40 -24.21 -20.40
CA ARG A 357 -0.39 -25.42 -21.23
C ARG A 357 -0.53 -25.10 -22.72
N VAL A 358 -1.52 -24.27 -23.07
CA VAL A 358 -1.79 -23.85 -24.46
C VAL A 358 -0.65 -22.99 -25.01
N LEU A 359 -0.06 -22.09 -24.21
CA LEU A 359 1.11 -21.32 -24.63
C LEU A 359 2.31 -22.24 -24.92
N LEU A 360 2.59 -23.22 -24.06
CA LEU A 360 3.68 -24.18 -24.32
C LEU A 360 3.43 -24.99 -25.59
N SER A 361 2.19 -25.41 -25.87
CA SER A 361 1.84 -26.04 -27.16
C SER A 361 2.11 -25.14 -28.37
N LEU A 362 1.81 -23.83 -28.28
CA LEU A 362 2.13 -22.86 -29.33
C LEU A 362 3.64 -22.74 -29.54
N LEU A 363 4.42 -22.60 -28.46
CA LEU A 363 5.86 -22.45 -28.54
C LEU A 363 6.56 -23.71 -29.08
N THR A 364 6.09 -24.90 -28.69
CA THR A 364 6.60 -26.17 -29.24
C THR A 364 6.28 -26.32 -30.72
N PHE A 365 5.04 -26.00 -31.14
CA PHE A 365 4.65 -26.01 -32.55
C PHE A 365 5.50 -25.06 -33.42
N LEU A 366 5.90 -23.91 -32.87
CA LEU A 366 6.72 -22.91 -33.56
C LEU A 366 8.24 -23.18 -33.48
N GLY A 367 8.69 -24.04 -32.56
CA GLY A 367 10.11 -24.39 -32.41
C GLY A 367 10.65 -25.27 -33.54
N GLY A 368 9.82 -26.20 -34.03
CA GLY A 368 10.14 -27.10 -35.15
C GLY A 368 11.27 -28.10 -34.89
N ASP A 369 11.49 -28.98 -35.87
CA ASP A 369 12.33 -30.18 -35.73
C ASP A 369 13.86 -29.90 -35.88
N GLY A 370 14.30 -28.66 -35.60
CA GLY A 370 15.71 -28.25 -35.66
C GLY A 370 16.31 -28.08 -37.07
N SER A 371 15.53 -28.28 -38.14
CA SER A 371 16.03 -28.32 -39.54
C SER A 371 16.36 -26.95 -40.17
N ARG A 372 15.99 -25.83 -39.52
CA ARG A 372 16.48 -24.46 -39.86
C ARG A 372 16.62 -23.60 -38.59
N PRO A 373 17.72 -22.86 -38.41
CA PRO A 373 17.92 -21.97 -37.25
C PRO A 373 17.17 -20.64 -37.44
N GLN A 374 15.84 -20.67 -37.40
CA GLN A 374 15.04 -19.44 -37.28
C GLN A 374 14.82 -19.12 -35.80
N SER A 375 14.97 -17.86 -35.40
CA SER A 375 14.71 -17.48 -34.01
C SER A 375 13.24 -17.67 -33.64
N LEU A 376 12.98 -18.19 -32.43
CA LEU A 376 11.64 -18.45 -31.90
C LEU A 376 10.72 -17.21 -31.99
N TRP A 377 11.29 -16.02 -31.78
CA TRP A 377 10.60 -14.73 -31.89
C TRP A 377 10.14 -14.42 -33.33
N GLN A 378 10.98 -14.66 -34.33
CA GLN A 378 10.59 -14.54 -35.74
C GLN A 378 9.53 -15.57 -36.13
N ALA A 379 9.56 -16.78 -35.57
CA ALA A 379 8.52 -17.79 -35.78
C ALA A 379 7.17 -17.34 -35.21
N ILE A 380 7.15 -16.77 -34.00
CA ILE A 380 5.95 -16.16 -33.40
C ILE A 380 5.41 -15.02 -34.28
N LEU A 381 6.26 -14.11 -34.75
CA LEU A 381 5.83 -12.99 -35.59
C LEU A 381 5.22 -13.43 -36.94
N LYS A 382 5.74 -14.51 -37.55
CA LYS A 382 5.22 -15.05 -38.83
C LYS A 382 4.05 -16.02 -38.66
N SER A 383 3.77 -16.50 -37.43
CA SER A 383 2.78 -17.55 -37.16
C SER A 383 1.34 -17.23 -37.56
N ASN A 384 0.98 -15.97 -37.76
CA ASN A 384 -0.36 -15.54 -38.22
C ASN A 384 -0.75 -16.11 -39.61
N GLN A 385 0.21 -16.68 -40.36
CA GLN A 385 -0.03 -17.33 -41.66
C GLN A 385 -0.44 -18.82 -41.53
N SER A 386 -0.39 -19.41 -40.32
CA SER A 386 -0.73 -20.82 -40.09
C SER A 386 -2.10 -20.96 -39.41
N SER A 387 -3.01 -21.71 -40.03
CA SER A 387 -4.33 -22.04 -39.47
C SER A 387 -4.23 -22.81 -38.15
N THR A 388 -3.25 -23.72 -38.02
CA THR A 388 -2.98 -24.45 -36.78
C THR A 388 -2.49 -23.53 -35.67
N ALA A 389 -1.59 -22.60 -35.98
CA ALA A 389 -1.16 -21.60 -34.99
C ALA A 389 -2.34 -20.74 -34.54
N GLU A 390 -3.16 -20.23 -35.48
CA GLU A 390 -4.31 -19.39 -35.13
C GLU A 390 -5.37 -20.14 -34.30
N PHE A 391 -5.58 -21.44 -34.53
CA PHE A 391 -6.40 -22.26 -33.64
C PHE A 391 -5.87 -22.27 -32.21
N ILE A 392 -4.57 -22.53 -32.00
CA ILE A 392 -3.94 -22.54 -30.68
C ILE A 392 -4.02 -21.13 -30.03
N LYS A 393 -3.80 -20.06 -30.82
CA LYS A 393 -3.97 -18.67 -30.36
C LYS A 393 -5.40 -18.41 -29.90
N SER A 394 -6.41 -18.89 -30.62
CA SER A 394 -7.82 -18.71 -30.28
C SER A 394 -8.18 -19.35 -28.93
N GLU A 395 -7.65 -20.54 -28.65
CA GLU A 395 -7.83 -21.19 -27.35
C GLU A 395 -7.07 -20.43 -26.23
N LEU A 396 -5.88 -19.89 -26.51
CA LEU A 396 -5.13 -19.06 -25.56
C LEU A 396 -5.91 -17.79 -25.19
N ARG A 397 -6.55 -17.11 -26.17
CA ARG A 397 -7.44 -15.96 -25.92
C ARG A 397 -8.61 -16.33 -25.02
N LYS A 398 -9.21 -17.51 -25.22
CA LYS A 398 -10.34 -18.03 -24.43
C LYS A 398 -9.93 -18.33 -22.98
N GLN A 399 -8.74 -18.89 -22.74
CA GLN A 399 -8.25 -19.10 -21.37
C GLN A 399 -7.90 -17.76 -20.69
N HIS A 400 -7.30 -16.80 -21.41
CA HIS A 400 -7.12 -15.43 -20.89
C HIS A 400 -8.44 -14.77 -20.50
N GLN A 401 -9.51 -14.94 -21.28
CA GLN A 401 -10.83 -14.41 -20.93
C GLN A 401 -11.38 -15.07 -19.66
N ARG A 402 -11.29 -16.40 -19.53
CA ARG A 402 -11.73 -17.14 -18.33
C ARG A 402 -11.00 -16.69 -17.07
N ASN A 403 -9.67 -16.61 -17.12
CA ASN A 403 -8.84 -16.13 -16.01
C ASN A 403 -9.20 -14.68 -15.64
N TRP A 404 -9.54 -13.84 -16.62
CA TRP A 404 -9.95 -12.45 -16.40
C TRP A 404 -11.34 -12.30 -15.78
N GLU A 405 -12.33 -13.10 -16.20
CA GLU A 405 -13.65 -13.12 -15.56
C GLU A 405 -13.57 -13.59 -14.10
N ASN A 406 -12.79 -14.64 -13.82
CA ASN A 406 -12.53 -15.10 -12.46
C ASN A 406 -11.88 -13.99 -11.60
N PHE A 407 -10.86 -13.30 -12.12
CA PHE A 407 -10.26 -12.18 -11.41
C PHE A 407 -11.26 -11.04 -11.15
N LYS A 408 -12.10 -10.66 -12.14
CA LYS A 408 -13.14 -9.63 -11.94
C LYS A 408 -14.16 -10.02 -10.86
N GLN A 409 -14.51 -11.30 -10.73
CA GLN A 409 -15.39 -11.78 -9.65
C GLN A 409 -14.72 -11.61 -8.28
N HIS A 410 -13.44 -11.96 -8.15
CA HIS A 410 -12.67 -11.73 -6.92
C HIS A 410 -12.54 -10.24 -6.57
N VAL A 411 -12.27 -9.37 -7.56
CA VAL A 411 -12.25 -7.90 -7.36
C VAL A 411 -13.60 -7.39 -6.87
N ARG A 412 -14.72 -7.85 -7.46
CA ARG A 412 -16.08 -7.48 -7.03
C ARG A 412 -16.35 -7.89 -5.58
N ALA A 413 -16.03 -9.13 -5.23
CA ALA A 413 -16.20 -9.63 -3.85
C ALA A 413 -15.33 -8.85 -2.84
N ALA A 414 -14.08 -8.56 -3.18
CA ALA A 414 -13.18 -7.79 -2.32
C ALA A 414 -13.60 -6.32 -2.17
N HIS A 415 -14.10 -5.70 -3.24
CA HIS A 415 -14.63 -4.33 -3.21
C HIS A 415 -15.91 -4.24 -2.38
N ASP A 416 -16.84 -5.17 -2.56
CA ASP A 416 -18.08 -5.26 -1.76
C ASP A 416 -17.77 -5.52 -0.27
N HIS A 417 -16.83 -6.42 0.04
CA HIS A 417 -16.34 -6.62 1.39
C HIS A 417 -15.74 -5.34 2.01
N SER A 418 -14.87 -4.62 1.27
CA SER A 418 -14.29 -3.34 1.69
C SER A 418 -15.37 -2.27 1.91
N TYR A 419 -16.36 -2.17 1.02
CA TYR A 419 -17.48 -1.25 1.16
C TYR A 419 -18.34 -1.54 2.41
N ARG A 420 -18.69 -2.81 2.64
CA ARG A 420 -19.41 -3.25 3.85
C ARG A 420 -18.61 -2.97 5.13
N LEU A 421 -17.31 -3.23 5.10
CA LEU A 421 -16.41 -2.97 6.22
C LEU A 421 -16.34 -1.47 6.54
N LYS A 422 -16.20 -0.61 5.53
CA LYS A 422 -16.25 0.86 5.67
C LYS A 422 -17.59 1.33 6.25
N MET A 423 -18.72 0.85 5.71
CA MET A 423 -20.06 1.15 6.24
C MET A 423 -20.21 0.73 7.71
N THR A 424 -19.66 -0.42 8.08
CA THR A 424 -19.66 -0.93 9.46
C THR A 424 -18.82 -0.04 10.38
N PHE A 425 -17.60 0.32 9.97
CA PHE A 425 -16.77 1.26 10.72
C PHE A 425 -17.42 2.63 10.88
N GLU A 426 -18.11 3.15 9.87
CA GLU A 426 -18.82 4.44 9.95
C GLU A 426 -20.01 4.40 10.91
N ASP A 427 -20.78 3.31 10.94
CA ASP A 427 -21.91 3.13 11.87
C ASP A 427 -21.43 2.97 13.33
N VAL A 428 -20.43 2.11 13.55
CA VAL A 428 -19.79 1.90 14.87
C VAL A 428 -19.15 3.20 15.37
N SER A 429 -18.43 3.94 14.52
CA SER A 429 -17.81 5.24 14.88
C SER A 429 -18.85 6.30 15.24
N ARG A 430 -20.00 6.32 14.55
CA ARG A 430 -21.09 7.26 14.83
C ARG A 430 -21.69 6.98 16.22
N ARG A 431 -21.93 5.71 16.55
CA ARG A 431 -22.49 5.31 17.85
C ARG A 431 -21.51 5.52 19.00
N SER A 432 -20.24 5.14 18.85
CA SER A 432 -19.23 5.37 19.89
C SER A 432 -19.06 6.86 20.21
N SER A 433 -19.00 7.71 19.17
CA SER A 433 -18.92 9.18 19.32
C SER A 433 -20.18 9.80 19.95
N GLY A 434 -21.36 9.22 19.67
CA GLY A 434 -22.62 9.61 20.29
C GLY A 434 -22.67 9.33 21.79
N SER A 435 -21.99 8.26 22.25
CA SER A 435 -21.84 7.96 23.68
C SER A 435 -20.87 8.94 24.37
N THR A 436 -19.80 9.38 23.68
CA THR A 436 -18.84 10.37 24.22
C THR A 436 -19.54 11.71 24.54
N ARG A 437 -20.38 12.22 23.63
CA ARG A 437 -21.19 13.45 23.88
C ARG A 437 -22.20 13.32 25.02
N ARG A 438 -22.47 12.10 25.50
CA ARG A 438 -23.41 11.78 26.59
C ARG A 438 -22.71 11.28 27.86
N GLN A 439 -21.38 11.40 27.97
CA GLN A 439 -20.59 10.93 29.14
C GLN A 439 -21.13 11.42 30.50
N SER A 440 -21.77 12.59 30.55
CA SER A 440 -22.36 13.15 31.77
C SER A 440 -23.76 12.63 32.16
N SER A 441 -24.42 11.80 31.34
CA SER A 441 -25.75 11.24 31.63
C SER A 441 -25.70 9.73 31.79
N MET A 442 -25.66 9.24 33.04
CA MET A 442 -25.76 7.81 33.41
C MET A 442 -27.21 7.31 33.22
N SER A 443 -27.69 7.32 31.98
CA SER A 443 -29.08 7.12 31.54
C SER A 443 -29.36 5.68 31.12
N PRO A 444 -30.59 5.14 31.25
CA PRO A 444 -31.00 3.87 30.63
C PRO A 444 -30.72 3.77 29.13
N SER A 445 -30.60 4.89 28.42
CA SER A 445 -30.17 4.88 27.01
C SER A 445 -28.77 4.32 26.78
N ASP A 446 -27.88 4.34 27.79
CA ASP A 446 -26.57 3.68 27.74
C ASP A 446 -26.66 2.14 27.78
N LEU A 447 -27.81 1.58 28.19
CA LEU A 447 -28.09 0.14 28.15
C LEU A 447 -28.73 -0.29 26.81
N THR A 448 -28.91 0.62 25.85
CA THR A 448 -29.56 0.32 24.57
C THR A 448 -28.55 -0.27 23.58
N PRO A 449 -28.75 -1.51 23.09
CA PRO A 449 -27.89 -2.14 22.09
C PRO A 449 -27.74 -1.33 20.78
N MET A 450 -26.59 -1.42 20.10
CA MET A 450 -26.44 -0.96 18.70
C MET A 450 -27.29 -1.79 17.73
N SER A 451 -27.76 -2.98 18.13
CA SER A 451 -28.81 -3.71 17.41
C SER A 451 -30.18 -3.02 17.46
N SER A 452 -30.39 -2.02 18.32
CA SER A 452 -31.61 -1.21 18.33
C SER A 452 -31.62 -0.13 17.23
N PRO A 453 -32.80 0.23 16.68
CA PRO A 453 -32.94 1.34 15.74
C PRO A 453 -32.37 2.68 16.25
N ASP A 454 -32.04 3.59 15.33
CA ASP A 454 -31.70 4.98 15.69
C ASP A 454 -32.97 5.74 16.08
N ALA A 455 -33.08 6.15 17.34
CA ALA A 455 -34.26 6.86 17.86
C ALA A 455 -34.56 8.15 17.09
N GLY A 456 -33.54 8.81 16.51
CA GLY A 456 -33.71 10.00 15.67
C GLY A 456 -34.43 9.73 14.34
N ASN A 457 -34.37 8.51 13.80
CA ASN A 457 -35.02 8.15 12.54
C ASN A 457 -36.50 7.73 12.71
N MET A 458 -37.02 7.65 13.94
CA MET A 458 -38.41 7.23 14.18
C MET A 458 -39.47 8.26 13.72
N GLN A 459 -39.08 9.49 13.36
CA GLN A 459 -40.00 10.51 12.84
C GLN A 459 -40.69 10.13 11.51
N TYR A 460 -40.20 9.12 10.79
CA TYR A 460 -40.73 8.71 9.48
C TYR A 460 -41.38 7.32 9.44
N MET A 461 -41.46 6.59 10.56
CA MET A 461 -42.13 5.28 10.60
C MET A 461 -43.41 5.34 11.43
N GLY A 462 -44.56 5.23 10.76
CA GLY A 462 -45.86 5.05 11.41
C GLY A 462 -45.92 3.76 12.24
N THR A 463 -46.84 3.76 13.20
CA THR A 463 -46.97 2.88 14.39
C THR A 463 -47.21 1.37 14.14
N ALA A 464 -46.88 0.82 12.96
CA ALA A 464 -47.24 -0.55 12.58
C ALA A 464 -46.19 -1.32 11.74
N ARG A 465 -44.90 -0.94 11.78
CA ARG A 465 -43.82 -1.75 11.16
C ARG A 465 -42.92 -2.36 12.21
N SER A 466 -42.59 -3.64 12.02
CA SER A 466 -41.76 -4.44 12.91
C SER A 466 -40.42 -3.76 13.21
N PHE A 467 -40.03 -3.79 14.49
CA PHE A 467 -38.72 -3.35 14.95
C PHE A 467 -37.63 -4.29 14.39
N GLN A 468 -37.21 -4.07 13.16
CA GLN A 468 -36.09 -4.80 12.58
C GLN A 468 -34.81 -4.41 13.32
N GLN A 469 -34.19 -5.38 13.98
CA GLN A 469 -32.88 -5.21 14.61
C GLN A 469 -31.86 -4.77 13.56
N ARG A 470 -30.96 -3.85 13.93
CA ARG A 470 -29.80 -3.51 13.10
C ARG A 470 -28.89 -4.72 13.01
N ILE A 471 -28.62 -5.11 11.77
CA ILE A 471 -27.67 -6.17 11.41
C ILE A 471 -26.45 -5.49 10.80
N SER A 472 -25.25 -5.93 11.18
CA SER A 472 -24.00 -5.46 10.59
C SER A 472 -24.00 -5.66 9.06
N PRO A 473 -23.55 -4.67 8.27
CA PRO A 473 -23.33 -4.85 6.83
C PRO A 473 -22.45 -6.07 6.48
N LEU A 474 -21.56 -6.48 7.38
CA LEU A 474 -20.71 -7.67 7.22
C LEU A 474 -21.47 -8.99 7.38
N ALA A 475 -22.52 -9.04 8.20
CA ALA A 475 -23.25 -10.29 8.47
C ALA A 475 -24.14 -10.75 7.30
N ASN A 476 -24.58 -9.84 6.43
CA ASN A 476 -25.47 -10.13 5.31
C ASN A 476 -24.74 -10.62 4.06
N LEU A 477 -23.95 -11.70 4.16
CA LEU A 477 -23.20 -12.29 3.04
C LEU A 477 -24.07 -12.58 1.80
N SER A 478 -25.36 -12.85 1.98
CA SER A 478 -26.31 -13.19 0.91
C SER A 478 -26.78 -12.02 0.04
N ARG A 479 -26.48 -10.76 0.38
CA ARG A 479 -26.85 -9.62 -0.49
C ARG A 479 -25.91 -9.61 -1.69
N PRO A 480 -26.41 -9.58 -2.94
CA PRO A 480 -25.53 -9.47 -4.11
C PRO A 480 -24.75 -8.15 -4.05
N PRO A 481 -23.49 -8.13 -4.52
CA PRO A 481 -22.73 -6.89 -4.64
C PRO A 481 -23.49 -5.90 -5.53
N ALA A 482 -23.40 -4.61 -5.24
CA ALA A 482 -24.08 -3.60 -6.04
C ALA A 482 -23.58 -3.66 -7.50
N ASP A 483 -24.51 -3.69 -8.47
CA ASP A 483 -24.25 -3.65 -9.92
C ASP A 483 -23.78 -2.26 -10.40
N GLY A 484 -22.82 -1.67 -9.68
CA GLY A 484 -22.07 -0.52 -10.15
C GLY A 484 -21.00 -0.96 -11.16
N PRO A 485 -20.73 -0.17 -12.22
CA PRO A 485 -19.56 -0.40 -13.05
C PRO A 485 -18.31 -0.19 -12.19
N ILE A 486 -17.57 -1.28 -11.90
CA ILE A 486 -16.23 -1.14 -11.35
C ILE A 486 -15.33 -0.64 -12.49
N ASP A 487 -14.82 0.58 -12.32
CA ASP A 487 -13.83 1.18 -13.20
C ASP A 487 -12.49 0.45 -13.01
N CYS A 488 -12.35 -0.68 -13.72
CA CYS A 488 -11.30 -1.66 -13.53
C CYS A 488 -10.00 -1.23 -14.25
N GLU A 489 -9.31 -0.21 -13.74
CA GLU A 489 -7.91 0.07 -14.07
C GLU A 489 -6.97 -1.00 -13.47
N TYR A 490 -7.11 -2.26 -13.92
CA TYR A 490 -6.32 -3.40 -13.46
C TYR A 490 -5.80 -4.20 -14.66
N LEU A 491 -4.56 -4.68 -14.57
CA LEU A 491 -3.94 -5.57 -15.55
C LEU A 491 -3.74 -6.99 -14.97
N PHE A 492 -3.42 -7.95 -15.84
CA PHE A 492 -2.88 -9.26 -15.43
C PHE A 492 -1.52 -9.12 -14.73
N LEU A 493 -0.68 -8.17 -15.16
CA LEU A 493 0.54 -7.85 -14.43
C LEU A 493 0.18 -7.08 -13.15
N PRO A 494 0.46 -7.62 -11.95
CA PRO A 494 0.07 -6.99 -10.69
C PRO A 494 0.89 -5.72 -10.40
N GLY A 495 0.32 -4.80 -9.63
CA GLY A 495 0.94 -3.52 -9.27
C GLY A 495 0.76 -2.38 -10.27
N TYR A 496 0.13 -2.60 -11.42
CA TYR A 496 -0.10 -1.60 -12.47
C TYR A 496 -1.59 -1.23 -12.63
N ARG A 497 -1.86 0.04 -12.94
CA ARG A 497 -3.19 0.61 -13.20
C ARG A 497 -3.31 1.23 -14.59
N ASP A 498 -4.03 0.54 -15.46
CA ASP A 498 -4.48 1.04 -16.77
C ASP A 498 -5.61 0.15 -17.30
N SER A 499 -6.20 0.52 -18.42
CA SER A 499 -7.17 -0.32 -19.13
C SER A 499 -6.46 -1.45 -19.89
N ARG A 500 -7.06 -2.65 -19.95
CA ARG A 500 -6.49 -3.77 -20.71
C ARG A 500 -6.66 -3.62 -22.22
N ASN A 501 -7.82 -3.11 -22.62
CA ASN A 501 -8.22 -2.91 -24.01
C ASN A 501 -8.75 -1.49 -24.20
N VAL A 502 -8.68 -0.98 -25.42
CA VAL A 502 -9.32 0.30 -25.79
C VAL A 502 -10.85 0.15 -25.77
N ALA A 503 -11.56 1.18 -25.33
CA ALA A 503 -13.02 1.21 -25.39
C ALA A 503 -13.52 1.31 -26.84
N ALA A 504 -14.62 0.62 -27.15
CA ALA A 504 -15.18 0.58 -28.51
C ALA A 504 -15.52 2.00 -29.01
N GLY A 505 -15.00 2.37 -30.18
CA GLY A 505 -15.19 3.70 -30.79
C GLY A 505 -14.17 4.76 -30.39
N CYS A 506 -13.23 4.48 -29.48
CA CYS A 506 -12.11 5.38 -29.17
C CYS A 506 -10.95 5.22 -30.15
N ALA A 507 -10.16 6.29 -30.35
CA ALA A 507 -8.91 6.21 -31.10
C ALA A 507 -7.90 5.31 -30.36
N VAL A 508 -7.34 4.31 -31.06
CA VAL A 508 -6.41 3.33 -30.49
C VAL A 508 -5.06 4.01 -30.20
N PRO A 509 -4.61 4.12 -28.94
CA PRO A 509 -3.31 4.71 -28.62
C PRO A 509 -2.17 3.79 -29.04
N GLN A 510 -0.98 4.34 -29.34
CA GLN A 510 0.16 3.58 -29.88
C GLN A 510 0.67 2.44 -28.97
N ASN A 511 0.39 2.48 -27.67
CA ASN A 511 0.67 1.41 -26.71
C ASN A 511 -0.34 0.24 -26.72
N TYR A 512 -1.39 0.32 -27.55
CA TYR A 512 -2.38 -0.73 -27.78
C TYR A 512 -2.29 -1.22 -29.22
N GLN A 513 -2.16 -2.53 -29.41
CA GLN A 513 -1.98 -3.19 -30.71
C GLN A 513 -2.46 -4.65 -30.64
N GLN A 514 -2.46 -5.35 -31.76
CA GLN A 514 -2.64 -6.81 -31.76
C GLN A 514 -1.45 -7.51 -31.10
N CYS A 515 -1.72 -8.39 -30.14
CA CYS A 515 -0.70 -9.22 -29.51
C CYS A 515 -0.13 -10.24 -30.51
N PRO A 516 1.20 -10.31 -30.74
CA PRO A 516 1.77 -11.28 -31.67
C PRO A 516 1.66 -12.73 -31.16
N ILE A 517 1.53 -12.94 -29.85
CA ILE A 517 1.43 -14.27 -29.23
C ILE A 517 0.02 -14.83 -29.33
N CYS A 518 -0.98 -14.22 -28.67
CA CYS A 518 -2.36 -14.72 -28.67
C CYS A 518 -3.26 -14.13 -29.76
N GLY A 519 -2.84 -13.11 -30.51
CA GLY A 519 -3.68 -12.48 -31.55
C GLY A 519 -4.80 -11.57 -31.03
N THR A 520 -4.92 -11.32 -29.71
CA THR A 520 -5.90 -10.35 -29.16
C THR A 520 -5.62 -8.96 -29.71
N ASP A 521 -6.61 -8.36 -30.37
CA ASP A 521 -6.53 -7.00 -30.93
C ASP A 521 -6.75 -5.91 -29.85
N GLN A 522 -6.24 -4.70 -30.12
CA GLN A 522 -6.35 -3.49 -29.28
C GLN A 522 -6.01 -3.71 -27.80
N ALA A 523 -5.08 -4.63 -27.52
CA ALA A 523 -4.64 -4.96 -26.17
C ALA A 523 -3.39 -4.16 -25.78
N ILE A 524 -3.32 -3.72 -24.52
CA ILE A 524 -2.16 -3.03 -23.98
C ILE A 524 -0.92 -3.92 -24.09
N GLN A 525 0.13 -3.38 -24.70
CA GLN A 525 1.37 -4.10 -24.95
C GLN A 525 2.32 -4.00 -23.76
N CYS A 526 3.22 -4.97 -23.66
CA CYS A 526 4.26 -5.06 -22.66
C CYS A 526 5.60 -5.32 -23.35
N LEU A 527 6.65 -4.62 -22.90
CA LEU A 527 8.02 -5.02 -23.19
C LEU A 527 8.37 -6.24 -22.33
N LEU A 528 8.92 -7.27 -22.95
CA LEU A 528 9.43 -8.46 -22.28
C LEU A 528 10.90 -8.24 -21.96
N LEU A 529 11.31 -8.55 -20.73
CA LEU A 529 12.66 -8.30 -20.23
C LEU A 529 13.35 -9.60 -19.81
N GLN A 530 14.65 -9.68 -20.05
CA GLN A 530 15.52 -10.77 -19.62
C GLN A 530 16.71 -10.19 -18.84
N THR A 531 17.10 -10.83 -17.73
CA THR A 531 18.35 -10.54 -17.03
C THR A 531 19.51 -11.15 -17.84
N PRO A 532 20.50 -10.35 -18.28
CA PRO A 532 21.66 -10.82 -19.02
C PRO A 532 22.39 -11.93 -18.27
N ARG A 533 22.89 -12.93 -18.99
CA ARG A 533 23.67 -14.05 -18.45
C ARG A 533 25.07 -14.04 -19.06
N ASP A 534 26.01 -14.65 -18.33
CA ASP A 534 27.31 -15.10 -18.86
C ASP A 534 28.31 -14.01 -19.29
N TYR A 535 28.25 -12.83 -18.66
CA TYR A 535 29.26 -11.78 -18.81
C TYR A 535 30.20 -11.71 -17.60
N ASN A 536 31.51 -11.89 -17.84
CA ASN A 536 32.55 -11.45 -16.90
C ASN A 536 32.50 -9.92 -16.86
N GLY A 537 31.90 -9.37 -15.79
CA GLY A 537 31.37 -8.01 -15.77
C GLY A 537 32.34 -6.93 -16.25
N THR A 538 31.82 -6.02 -17.09
CA THR A 538 32.57 -4.94 -17.70
C THR A 538 33.13 -4.00 -16.64
N HIS A 539 34.43 -3.70 -16.71
CA HIS A 539 35.19 -2.96 -15.70
C HIS A 539 34.60 -1.58 -15.32
N HIS A 540 33.83 -0.95 -16.22
CA HIS A 540 33.22 0.36 -16.01
C HIS A 540 31.71 0.32 -15.71
N VAL A 541 31.11 -0.87 -15.61
CA VAL A 541 29.69 -1.04 -15.27
C VAL A 541 29.55 -1.33 -13.77
N PRO A 542 28.60 -0.69 -13.07
CA PRO A 542 28.34 -0.99 -11.66
C PRO A 542 28.06 -2.47 -11.37
N GLN A 543 28.64 -2.96 -10.27
CA GLN A 543 28.52 -4.34 -9.83
C GLN A 543 27.12 -4.66 -9.28
N VAL A 544 26.74 -5.94 -9.29
CA VAL A 544 25.47 -6.45 -8.74
C VAL A 544 25.31 -6.00 -7.27
N ASN A 545 24.12 -5.53 -6.91
CA ASN A 545 23.79 -4.96 -5.59
C ASN A 545 24.63 -3.73 -5.15
N SER A 546 25.38 -3.06 -6.04
CA SER A 546 26.15 -1.87 -5.67
C SER A 546 25.30 -0.61 -5.49
N CYS A 547 24.07 -0.58 -6.01
CA CYS A 547 23.15 0.56 -5.97
C CYS A 547 23.80 1.89 -6.37
N ALA A 548 24.72 1.87 -7.35
CA ALA A 548 25.58 3.00 -7.65
C ALA A 548 24.83 4.15 -8.34
N GLU A 549 25.16 5.40 -7.97
CA GLU A 549 24.89 6.55 -8.82
C GLU A 549 25.91 6.63 -9.97
N HIS A 550 25.55 7.33 -11.04
CA HIS A 550 26.42 7.54 -12.21
C HIS A 550 26.22 8.96 -12.72
N ARG A 551 27.33 9.68 -12.99
CA ARG A 551 27.28 11.09 -13.44
C ARG A 551 26.59 11.27 -14.79
N TYR A 552 26.74 10.29 -15.67
CA TYR A 552 26.24 10.31 -17.05
C TYR A 552 25.44 9.03 -17.36
N PRO A 553 24.27 8.80 -16.75
CA PRO A 553 23.57 7.51 -16.85
C PRO A 553 23.12 7.17 -18.28
N MET A 554 23.08 8.14 -19.20
CA MET A 554 22.70 7.89 -20.60
C MET A 554 23.79 7.23 -21.44
N VAL A 555 25.04 7.09 -20.96
CA VAL A 555 26.07 6.29 -21.66
C VAL A 555 25.87 4.78 -21.49
N LEU A 556 25.17 4.39 -20.43
CA LEU A 556 25.20 3.02 -19.91
C LEU A 556 24.43 2.01 -20.77
N GLY A 557 23.45 2.44 -21.57
CA GLY A 557 22.61 1.55 -22.40
C GLY A 557 23.31 0.85 -23.55
N SER A 558 24.61 1.11 -23.76
CA SER A 558 25.46 0.45 -24.75
C SER A 558 26.16 -0.82 -24.22
N TYR A 559 26.09 -1.08 -22.92
CA TYR A 559 26.73 -2.24 -22.29
C TYR A 559 25.82 -3.48 -22.30
N PRO A 560 26.36 -4.70 -22.50
CA PRO A 560 25.58 -5.94 -22.51
C PRO A 560 24.76 -6.18 -21.23
N GLU A 561 25.27 -5.73 -20.07
CA GLU A 561 24.57 -5.77 -18.78
C GLU A 561 23.28 -4.91 -18.75
N THR A 562 23.09 -4.05 -19.75
CA THR A 562 21.91 -3.18 -19.89
C THR A 562 21.02 -3.54 -21.08
N ASP A 563 21.43 -4.44 -21.97
CA ASP A 563 20.56 -4.96 -23.03
C ASP A 563 19.55 -5.99 -22.48
N ILE A 564 18.58 -5.46 -21.74
CA ILE A 564 17.56 -6.24 -21.03
C ILE A 564 16.30 -6.49 -21.87
N ILE A 565 16.20 -5.92 -23.09
CA ILE A 565 14.96 -5.87 -23.88
C ILE A 565 14.92 -7.00 -24.91
N LEU A 566 13.94 -7.90 -24.78
CA LEU A 566 13.70 -8.97 -25.74
C LEU A 566 13.10 -8.43 -27.06
N PRO A 567 13.38 -9.08 -28.22
CA PRO A 567 12.92 -8.63 -29.54
C PRO A 567 11.43 -8.92 -29.82
N LEU A 568 10.59 -9.03 -28.79
CA LEU A 568 9.15 -9.32 -28.90
C LEU A 568 8.35 -8.59 -27.80
N SER A 569 7.17 -8.07 -28.16
CA SER A 569 6.15 -7.60 -27.20
C SER A 569 5.07 -8.65 -26.98
N ALA A 570 4.31 -8.52 -25.89
CA ALA A 570 3.10 -9.31 -25.66
C ALA A 570 2.00 -8.46 -25.02
N CYS A 571 0.73 -8.89 -25.05
CA CYS A 571 -0.28 -8.29 -24.20
C CYS A 571 -0.04 -8.66 -22.73
N ASP A 572 -0.66 -7.94 -21.81
CA ASP A 572 -0.54 -8.16 -20.36
C ASP A 572 -0.77 -9.61 -19.92
N ALA A 573 -1.75 -10.29 -20.50
CA ALA A 573 -2.08 -11.69 -20.20
C ALA A 573 -0.99 -12.67 -20.68
N CYS A 574 -0.51 -12.51 -21.91
CA CYS A 574 0.58 -13.33 -22.46
C CYS A 574 1.90 -13.07 -21.71
N ALA A 575 2.21 -11.81 -21.41
CA ALA A 575 3.38 -11.44 -20.62
C ALA A 575 3.32 -12.07 -19.22
N TRP A 576 2.15 -12.06 -18.58
CA TRP A 576 1.96 -12.69 -17.27
C TRP A 576 2.14 -14.22 -17.31
N ILE A 577 1.60 -14.93 -18.31
CA ILE A 577 1.83 -16.38 -18.46
C ILE A 577 3.31 -16.68 -18.78
N LEU A 578 3.97 -15.87 -19.62
CA LEU A 578 5.39 -16.04 -19.93
C LEU A 578 6.27 -15.98 -18.68
N LEU A 579 5.96 -15.11 -17.71
CA LEU A 579 6.67 -15.05 -16.42
C LEU A 579 6.49 -16.31 -15.56
N GLN A 580 5.48 -17.14 -15.84
CA GLN A 580 5.31 -18.46 -15.22
C GLN A 580 5.99 -19.59 -16.00
N VAL A 581 6.41 -19.33 -17.23
CA VAL A 581 7.20 -20.24 -18.08
C VAL A 581 8.68 -19.91 -17.83
N ARG A 582 9.27 -20.59 -16.83
CA ARG A 582 10.63 -20.33 -16.33
C ARG A 582 11.72 -20.39 -17.42
N GLU A 583 11.48 -21.20 -18.44
CA GLU A 583 12.38 -21.41 -19.57
C GLU A 583 11.55 -21.74 -20.82
N LEU A 584 11.93 -21.16 -21.95
CA LEU A 584 11.29 -21.32 -23.25
C LEU A 584 12.01 -22.43 -24.05
N PRO A 585 11.38 -23.01 -25.10
CA PRO A 585 11.99 -24.09 -25.88
C PRO A 585 13.35 -23.78 -26.53
N ASN A 586 13.73 -22.51 -26.62
CA ASN A 586 15.03 -22.04 -27.12
C ASN A 586 16.05 -21.70 -26.02
N GLY A 587 15.82 -22.11 -24.77
CA GLY A 587 16.69 -21.82 -23.61
C GLY A 587 16.65 -20.37 -23.10
N GLN A 588 15.86 -19.50 -23.74
CA GLN A 588 15.65 -18.13 -23.26
C GLN A 588 14.55 -18.08 -22.19
N ARG A 589 14.45 -16.96 -21.48
CA ARG A 589 13.46 -16.75 -20.42
C ARG A 589 12.95 -15.31 -20.43
N VAL A 590 11.78 -15.11 -19.85
CA VAL A 590 11.25 -13.78 -19.52
C VAL A 590 11.37 -13.63 -18.01
N ASP A 591 12.24 -12.72 -17.56
CA ASP A 591 12.48 -12.47 -16.12
C ASP A 591 11.58 -11.34 -15.58
N ALA A 592 11.11 -10.42 -16.45
CA ALA A 592 10.10 -9.42 -16.11
C ALA A 592 9.32 -8.96 -17.35
N ALA A 593 8.24 -8.20 -17.12
CA ALA A 593 7.52 -7.48 -18.16
C ALA A 593 7.13 -6.08 -17.67
N LEU A 594 7.24 -5.10 -18.57
CA LEU A 594 6.81 -3.72 -18.34
C LEU A 594 5.61 -3.44 -19.25
N PRO A 595 4.39 -3.29 -18.71
CA PRO A 595 3.25 -2.87 -19.50
C PRO A 595 3.39 -1.39 -19.86
N LEU A 596 3.02 -1.04 -21.09
CA LEU A 596 3.10 0.32 -21.63
C LEU A 596 1.95 1.19 -21.10
N VAL A 597 1.93 1.39 -19.78
CA VAL A 597 0.92 2.12 -19.00
C VAL A 597 1.32 3.58 -18.79
N SER A 598 0.37 4.46 -18.54
CA SER A 598 0.70 5.86 -18.24
C SER A 598 1.62 6.00 -17.01
N LEU A 599 2.82 6.55 -17.22
CA LEU A 599 3.84 6.79 -16.18
C LEU A 599 3.65 8.12 -15.43
N THR A 600 2.65 8.92 -15.82
CA THR A 600 2.23 10.08 -14.99
C THR A 600 1.57 9.61 -13.69
N LYS A 601 0.96 8.41 -13.69
CA LYS A 601 0.48 7.71 -12.49
C LYS A 601 1.66 7.21 -11.67
N GLU A 602 1.85 7.78 -10.47
CA GLU A 602 2.94 7.45 -9.54
C GLU A 602 3.01 5.96 -9.14
N VAL A 603 1.87 5.26 -9.11
CA VAL A 603 1.83 3.81 -8.86
C VAL A 603 2.52 3.01 -9.98
N ASN A 604 2.27 3.38 -11.23
CA ASN A 604 2.87 2.74 -12.40
C ASN A 604 4.37 3.03 -12.47
N ARG A 605 4.76 4.29 -12.26
CA ARG A 605 6.16 4.73 -12.27
C ARG A 605 7.01 3.99 -11.23
N ARG A 606 6.56 3.92 -9.97
CA ARG A 606 7.27 3.15 -8.92
C ARG A 606 7.36 1.67 -9.25
N GLN A 607 6.30 1.08 -9.81
CA GLN A 607 6.33 -0.34 -10.17
C GLN A 607 7.23 -0.63 -11.38
N TRP A 608 7.32 0.28 -12.36
CA TRP A 608 8.33 0.25 -13.42
C TRP A 608 9.75 0.27 -12.84
N VAL A 609 10.05 1.23 -11.96
CA VAL A 609 11.37 1.37 -11.32
C VAL A 609 11.74 0.12 -10.53
N ARG A 610 10.86 -0.41 -9.69
CA ARG A 610 11.08 -1.67 -8.94
C ARG A 610 11.31 -2.88 -9.84
N THR A 611 10.64 -2.93 -10.98
CA THR A 611 10.78 -4.04 -11.94
C THR A 611 12.12 -3.95 -12.67
N LEU A 612 12.54 -2.74 -13.04
CA LEU A 612 13.85 -2.47 -13.63
C LEU A 612 15.00 -2.68 -12.64
N ASP A 613 14.86 -2.23 -11.39
CA ASP A 613 15.82 -2.47 -10.29
C ASP A 613 16.13 -3.97 -10.13
N ARG A 614 15.09 -4.80 -10.14
CA ARG A 614 15.24 -6.26 -10.09
C ARG A 614 15.96 -6.82 -11.31
N ILE A 615 15.65 -6.32 -12.51
CA ILE A 615 16.21 -6.83 -13.77
C ILE A 615 17.67 -6.42 -13.96
N TYR A 616 18.02 -5.20 -13.55
CA TYR A 616 19.39 -4.71 -13.45
C TYR A 616 20.12 -5.19 -12.18
N GLU A 617 19.60 -6.19 -11.47
CA GLU A 617 20.25 -6.81 -10.30
C GLU A 617 20.73 -5.80 -9.24
N ARG A 618 19.96 -4.71 -9.01
CA ARG A 618 20.29 -3.62 -8.08
C ARG A 618 21.65 -2.95 -8.33
N ARG A 619 22.10 -2.91 -9.58
CA ARG A 619 23.34 -2.23 -9.99
C ARG A 619 23.28 -0.71 -9.85
N PHE A 620 22.10 -0.12 -10.04
CA PHE A 620 21.91 1.32 -10.18
C PHE A 620 21.04 1.89 -9.05
N HIS A 621 21.36 3.10 -8.61
CA HIS A 621 20.54 3.82 -7.64
C HIS A 621 19.15 4.17 -8.22
N GLU A 622 18.10 4.14 -7.38
CA GLU A 622 16.69 4.32 -7.79
C GLU A 622 16.47 5.58 -8.65
N SER A 623 17.21 6.65 -8.33
CA SER A 623 17.10 7.96 -8.98
C SER A 623 17.60 8.02 -10.44
N ILE A 624 18.37 7.02 -10.91
CA ILE A 624 18.92 6.98 -12.27
C ILE A 624 18.37 5.85 -13.14
N ILE A 625 17.66 4.87 -12.57
CA ILE A 625 17.17 3.66 -13.28
C ILE A 625 16.39 4.00 -14.56
N LEU A 626 15.53 5.01 -14.54
CA LEU A 626 14.76 5.42 -15.74
C LEU A 626 15.65 6.05 -16.83
N TYR A 627 16.77 6.69 -16.47
CA TYR A 627 17.72 7.24 -17.44
C TYR A 627 18.59 6.13 -18.07
N VAL A 628 18.98 5.12 -17.29
CA VAL A 628 19.67 3.92 -17.82
C VAL A 628 18.73 3.13 -18.74
N PHE A 629 17.47 2.95 -18.35
CA PHE A 629 16.49 2.26 -19.20
C PHE A 629 16.15 3.06 -20.47
N LEU A 630 16.04 4.40 -20.38
CA LEU A 630 15.91 5.27 -21.56
C LEU A 630 17.09 5.12 -22.52
N SER A 631 18.31 5.01 -21.99
CA SER A 631 19.50 4.73 -22.80
C SER A 631 19.39 3.36 -23.49
N SER A 632 19.06 2.31 -22.73
CA SER A 632 18.88 0.94 -23.25
C SER A 632 17.83 0.90 -24.38
N VAL A 633 16.71 1.62 -24.21
CA VAL A 633 15.67 1.80 -25.24
C VAL A 633 16.22 2.47 -26.50
N CYS A 634 16.97 3.57 -26.37
CA CYS A 634 17.52 4.31 -27.52
C CYS A 634 18.61 3.52 -28.28
N PHE A 635 19.44 2.75 -27.58
CA PHE A 635 20.41 1.85 -28.22
C PHE A 635 19.71 0.66 -28.90
N LYS A 636 18.70 0.05 -28.27
CA LYS A 636 17.92 -1.02 -28.90
C LYS A 636 17.21 -0.57 -30.18
N MET A 637 16.78 0.70 -30.26
CA MET A 637 16.27 1.29 -31.50
C MET A 637 17.34 1.35 -32.59
N GLU A 638 18.59 1.69 -32.26
CA GLU A 638 19.71 1.71 -33.21
C GLU A 638 19.99 0.32 -33.81
N ASP A 639 20.01 -0.72 -32.96
CA ASP A 639 20.26 -2.11 -33.39
C ASP A 639 19.15 -2.67 -34.28
N ILE A 640 17.89 -2.28 -34.00
CA ILE A 640 16.74 -2.62 -34.85
C ILE A 640 16.81 -1.87 -36.19
N SER A 641 17.23 -0.60 -36.21
CA SER A 641 17.40 0.15 -37.46
C SER A 641 18.46 -0.47 -38.40
N LYS A 642 19.48 -1.15 -37.85
CA LYS A 642 20.48 -1.90 -38.62
C LYS A 642 19.93 -3.25 -39.13
N ASN A 643 19.09 -3.93 -38.35
CA ASN A 643 18.53 -5.23 -38.68
C ASN A 643 17.14 -5.15 -39.34
N ARG A 644 17.10 -5.04 -40.67
CA ARG A 644 15.86 -4.92 -41.48
C ARG A 644 14.83 -6.06 -41.32
N GLU A 645 15.18 -7.16 -40.65
CA GLU A 645 14.27 -8.29 -40.39
C GLU A 645 13.47 -8.19 -39.08
N ILE A 646 13.76 -7.21 -38.21
CA ILE A 646 13.06 -7.05 -36.92
C ILE A 646 11.79 -6.19 -37.09
N ALA A 647 10.70 -6.60 -36.45
CA ALA A 647 9.36 -6.06 -36.70
C ALA A 647 9.21 -4.58 -36.36
N SER A 648 8.57 -3.84 -37.28
CA SER A 648 8.20 -2.43 -37.14
C SER A 648 7.40 -2.10 -35.87
N SER A 649 6.62 -3.06 -35.35
CA SER A 649 5.85 -2.90 -34.12
C SER A 649 6.71 -2.66 -32.87
N LEU A 650 7.86 -3.34 -32.73
CA LEU A 650 8.74 -3.16 -31.57
C LEU A 650 9.35 -1.74 -31.55
N MET A 651 9.74 -1.23 -32.73
CA MET A 651 10.25 0.13 -32.88
C MET A 651 9.24 1.18 -32.38
N GLU A 652 7.94 1.02 -32.64
CA GLU A 652 6.92 1.94 -32.15
C GLU A 652 6.76 1.91 -30.62
N TYR A 653 6.88 0.73 -30.00
CA TYR A 653 6.87 0.62 -28.53
C TYR A 653 8.11 1.27 -27.88
N LEU A 654 9.28 1.14 -28.51
CA LEU A 654 10.50 1.79 -28.03
C LEU A 654 10.43 3.33 -28.18
N LYS A 655 9.92 3.84 -29.31
CA LYS A 655 9.59 5.27 -29.47
C LYS A 655 8.57 5.74 -28.42
N TRP A 656 7.56 4.92 -28.11
CA TRP A 656 6.60 5.23 -27.06
C TRP A 656 7.30 5.32 -25.69
N CYS A 657 8.16 4.36 -25.33
CA CYS A 657 8.92 4.39 -24.07
C CYS A 657 9.84 5.62 -23.97
N SER A 658 10.56 5.91 -25.05
CA SER A 658 11.43 7.09 -25.16
C SER A 658 10.66 8.38 -24.90
N ARG A 659 9.49 8.56 -25.51
CA ARG A 659 8.60 9.71 -25.27
C ARG A 659 8.02 9.72 -23.85
N ALA A 660 7.50 8.60 -23.38
CA ALA A 660 6.90 8.48 -22.05
C ALA A 660 7.89 8.85 -20.93
N ILE A 661 9.13 8.34 -20.97
CA ILE A 661 10.16 8.63 -19.98
C ILE A 661 10.67 10.08 -20.11
N SER A 662 10.92 10.57 -21.34
CA SER A 662 11.43 11.94 -21.55
C SER A 662 10.43 13.04 -21.19
N GLN A 663 9.14 12.71 -21.09
CA GLN A 663 8.07 13.59 -20.62
C GLN A 663 7.84 13.56 -19.10
N LEU A 664 8.47 12.65 -18.36
CA LEU A 664 8.32 12.60 -16.91
C LEU A 664 8.96 13.84 -16.25
N PRO A 665 8.32 14.42 -15.20
CA PRO A 665 9.00 15.33 -14.31
C PRO A 665 10.09 14.55 -13.56
N GLY A 666 11.29 15.11 -13.51
CA GLY A 666 12.43 14.48 -12.84
C GLY A 666 13.47 15.51 -12.43
N GLU A 667 14.70 15.03 -12.25
CA GLU A 667 15.84 15.83 -11.80
C GLU A 667 16.97 15.73 -12.85
N PRO A 668 16.94 16.52 -13.95
CA PRO A 668 17.87 16.35 -15.07
C PRO A 668 19.36 16.54 -14.72
N TRP A 669 19.67 17.17 -13.58
CA TRP A 669 21.02 17.23 -13.04
C TRP A 669 21.56 15.85 -12.63
N LYS A 670 20.71 14.92 -12.17
CA LYS A 670 21.07 13.51 -11.93
C LYS A 670 21.33 12.73 -13.22
N ALA A 671 20.84 13.23 -14.35
CA ALA A 671 21.21 12.71 -15.66
C ALA A 671 22.50 13.33 -16.22
N GLY A 672 23.13 14.28 -15.50
CA GLY A 672 24.34 15.00 -15.94
C GLY A 672 24.06 16.17 -16.91
N LEU A 673 22.80 16.58 -17.08
CA LEU A 673 22.38 17.54 -18.13
C LEU A 673 22.31 18.99 -17.66
N LEU A 674 22.38 19.22 -16.36
CA LEU A 674 22.36 20.53 -15.72
C LEU A 674 23.33 20.49 -14.53
N PRO A 675 23.91 21.63 -14.12
CA PRO A 675 24.65 21.70 -12.87
C PRO A 675 23.76 21.28 -11.69
N ALA A 676 24.36 20.70 -10.66
CA ALA A 676 23.66 20.41 -9.41
C ALA A 676 23.11 21.72 -8.82
N PRO A 677 21.89 21.73 -8.26
CA PRO A 677 21.35 22.94 -7.65
C PRO A 677 22.24 23.34 -6.46
N GLU A 678 22.83 24.53 -6.55
CA GLU A 678 23.41 25.20 -5.37
C GLU A 678 22.36 25.32 -4.28
N SER A 679 22.79 25.47 -3.02
CA SER A 679 21.97 25.37 -1.81
C SER A 679 20.94 26.51 -1.59
N THR A 680 20.50 27.18 -2.66
CA THR A 680 19.44 28.20 -2.65
C THR A 680 18.11 27.65 -3.22
N PRO A 681 16.93 27.99 -2.66
CA PRO A 681 15.70 27.24 -2.94
C PRO A 681 14.89 27.78 -4.15
N THR A 682 15.50 28.58 -5.03
CA THR A 682 14.78 29.45 -5.98
C THR A 682 14.65 28.89 -7.40
N ALA A 683 14.15 27.66 -7.54
CA ALA A 683 13.36 27.22 -8.71
C ALA A 683 12.77 25.81 -8.52
N ASN A 684 11.65 25.53 -9.20
CA ASN A 684 10.97 24.22 -9.28
C ASN A 684 11.76 23.18 -10.10
N HIS A 685 13.02 22.90 -9.75
CA HIS A 685 13.88 21.95 -10.48
C HIS A 685 13.33 20.52 -10.50
N ARG A 686 12.49 20.14 -9.53
CA ARG A 686 11.80 18.82 -9.45
C ARG A 686 10.67 18.63 -10.47
N LEU A 687 10.35 19.64 -11.29
CA LEU A 687 9.27 19.60 -12.30
C LEU A 687 9.79 19.79 -13.73
N LEU A 688 11.10 19.67 -13.96
CA LEU A 688 11.69 19.74 -15.29
C LEU A 688 11.62 18.36 -15.98
N THR A 689 11.20 18.35 -17.25
CA THR A 689 11.20 17.16 -18.12
C THR A 689 12.41 17.20 -19.05
N LEU A 690 12.88 16.04 -19.52
CA LEU A 690 13.99 15.99 -20.49
C LEU A 690 13.63 16.74 -21.78
N GLN A 691 12.40 16.56 -22.28
CA GLN A 691 11.93 17.29 -23.47
C GLN A 691 11.95 18.82 -23.28
N ARG A 692 11.71 19.33 -22.05
CA ARG A 692 11.81 20.77 -21.78
C ARG A 692 13.26 21.24 -21.77
N VAL A 693 14.20 20.47 -21.21
CA VAL A 693 15.63 20.77 -21.29
C VAL A 693 16.08 20.80 -22.75
N PHE A 694 15.67 19.83 -23.56
CA PHE A 694 16.08 19.72 -24.96
C PHE A 694 15.49 20.85 -25.83
N ARG A 695 14.22 21.25 -25.59
CA ARG A 695 13.62 22.44 -26.22
C ARG A 695 14.35 23.74 -25.90
N THR A 696 15.10 23.81 -24.81
CA THR A 696 15.99 24.94 -24.52
C THR A 696 17.38 24.72 -25.12
N ALA A 697 17.94 23.52 -25.02
CA ALA A 697 19.32 23.21 -25.43
C ALA A 697 19.55 23.32 -26.95
N PHE A 698 18.68 22.73 -27.78
CA PHE A 698 18.89 22.68 -29.23
C PHE A 698 18.68 24.02 -29.97
N PRO A 699 17.69 24.87 -29.62
CA PRO A 699 17.46 26.13 -30.37
C PRO A 699 18.27 27.34 -29.90
N HIS A 700 18.94 27.32 -28.74
CA HIS A 700 19.69 28.49 -28.25
C HIS A 700 21.12 28.47 -28.80
N TYR A 701 21.36 29.30 -29.81
CA TYR A 701 22.63 29.39 -30.53
C TYR A 701 23.82 29.82 -29.64
N HIS A 702 23.59 30.62 -28.60
CA HIS A 702 24.63 31.09 -27.68
C HIS A 702 24.81 30.17 -26.47
N THR A 703 26.06 29.90 -26.11
CA THR A 703 26.49 29.18 -24.91
C THR A 703 26.12 29.95 -23.63
N THR A 704 24.85 29.84 -23.22
CA THR A 704 24.47 30.17 -21.85
C THR A 704 25.08 29.13 -20.91
N SER A 705 25.66 29.57 -19.78
CA SER A 705 26.41 28.71 -18.84
C SER A 705 25.62 27.53 -18.24
N ARG A 706 24.30 27.50 -18.45
CA ARG A 706 23.41 26.39 -18.05
C ARG A 706 23.38 25.22 -19.04
N LEU A 707 23.93 25.39 -20.25
CA LEU A 707 23.90 24.41 -21.34
C LEU A 707 25.26 23.78 -21.67
N GLU A 708 26.36 24.28 -21.10
CA GLU A 708 27.72 23.72 -21.25
C GLU A 708 27.76 22.23 -20.89
N SER A 709 27.02 21.80 -19.86
CA SER A 709 26.89 20.39 -19.45
C SER A 709 26.32 19.47 -20.52
N PHE A 710 25.62 20.01 -21.52
CA PHE A 710 25.05 19.25 -22.63
C PHE A 710 26.10 18.93 -23.70
N LEU A 711 27.01 19.88 -23.98
CA LEU A 711 28.13 19.70 -24.93
C LEU A 711 29.28 18.89 -24.30
N HIS A 712 29.49 19.00 -22.99
CA HIS A 712 30.42 18.17 -22.21
C HIS A 712 29.91 16.75 -21.89
N TYR A 713 28.78 16.32 -22.47
CA TYR A 713 28.30 14.96 -22.26
C TYR A 713 29.15 13.95 -23.07
N PRO A 714 29.50 12.77 -22.54
CA PRO A 714 30.22 11.76 -23.32
C PRO A 714 29.48 11.42 -24.63
N ILE A 715 30.24 11.23 -25.71
CA ILE A 715 29.70 11.04 -27.06
C ILE A 715 28.80 9.78 -27.16
N GLU A 716 29.11 8.74 -26.38
CA GLU A 716 28.30 7.54 -26.24
C GLU A 716 26.88 7.89 -25.78
N GLY A 717 26.73 8.78 -24.81
CA GLY A 717 25.44 9.25 -24.31
C GLY A 717 24.69 10.17 -25.27
N SER A 718 25.41 10.86 -26.18
CA SER A 718 24.79 11.73 -27.19
C SER A 718 23.90 10.96 -28.18
N VAL A 719 24.09 9.64 -28.32
CA VAL A 719 23.17 8.76 -29.07
C VAL A 719 21.74 8.86 -28.53
N VAL A 720 21.59 8.89 -27.21
CA VAL A 720 20.28 9.04 -26.55
C VAL A 720 19.69 10.43 -26.84
N PHE A 721 20.54 11.46 -26.93
CA PHE A 721 20.08 12.84 -27.10
C PHE A 721 19.44 13.05 -28.47
N PHE A 722 20.14 12.70 -29.56
CA PHE A 722 19.58 12.90 -30.89
C PHE A 722 18.35 12.01 -31.13
N ARG A 723 18.31 10.80 -30.55
CA ARG A 723 17.15 9.90 -30.64
C ARG A 723 15.91 10.47 -29.97
N ILE A 724 16.03 11.19 -28.87
CA ILE A 724 14.91 11.90 -28.23
C ILE A 724 14.56 13.15 -29.06
N ALA A 725 15.55 13.93 -29.47
CA ALA A 725 15.35 15.16 -30.24
C ALA A 725 14.67 14.92 -31.60
N SER A 726 15.04 13.85 -32.33
CA SER A 726 14.43 13.49 -33.62
C SER A 726 12.99 12.98 -33.51
N GLN A 727 12.50 12.71 -32.30
CA GLN A 727 11.10 12.41 -32.00
C GLN A 727 10.31 13.66 -31.56
N MET A 728 10.93 14.84 -31.53
CA MET A 728 10.31 16.08 -31.06
C MET A 728 10.08 17.04 -32.22
N GLU A 729 8.81 17.25 -32.60
CA GLU A 729 8.38 18.19 -33.66
C GLU A 729 8.93 19.63 -33.49
N THR A 730 9.26 20.01 -32.26
CA THR A 730 9.81 21.33 -31.92
C THR A 730 11.31 21.49 -32.18
N ILE A 731 12.03 20.44 -32.60
CA ILE A 731 13.47 20.49 -32.90
C ILE A 731 13.66 20.11 -34.37
N ALA A 732 14.11 21.07 -35.18
CA ALA A 732 14.33 20.84 -36.60
C ALA A 732 15.60 20.00 -36.84
N PRO A 733 15.68 19.19 -37.92
CA PRO A 733 16.85 18.35 -38.21
C PRO A 733 18.18 19.11 -38.23
N HIS A 734 18.22 20.33 -38.76
CA HIS A 734 19.41 21.17 -38.80
C HIS A 734 19.92 21.58 -37.40
N MET A 735 19.04 21.68 -36.39
CA MET A 735 19.44 21.96 -35.00
C MET A 735 20.15 20.75 -34.40
N ILE A 736 19.77 19.54 -34.81
CA ILE A 736 20.41 18.29 -34.38
C ILE A 736 21.78 18.18 -35.06
N GLU A 737 21.87 18.42 -36.37
CA GLU A 737 23.14 18.50 -37.11
C GLU A 737 24.10 19.51 -36.48
N LEU A 738 23.62 20.72 -36.16
CA LEU A 738 24.43 21.75 -35.49
C LEU A 738 24.90 21.34 -34.08
N TYR A 739 24.07 20.63 -33.32
CA TYR A 739 24.51 20.05 -32.04
C TYR A 739 25.62 19.01 -32.24
N VAL A 740 25.49 18.13 -33.24
CA VAL A 740 26.52 17.12 -33.56
C VAL A 740 27.83 17.79 -33.98
N TRP A 741 27.76 18.85 -34.78
CA TRP A 741 28.91 19.69 -35.13
C TRP A 741 29.58 20.29 -33.90
N LYS A 742 28.83 20.98 -33.02
CA LYS A 742 29.39 21.54 -31.79
C LYS A 742 29.98 20.45 -30.89
N ARG A 743 29.35 19.28 -30.79
CA ARG A 743 29.89 18.16 -29.99
C ARG A 743 31.20 17.61 -30.57
N LEU A 744 31.37 17.61 -31.89
CA LEU A 744 32.63 17.26 -32.56
C LEU A 744 33.74 18.26 -32.20
N LEU A 745 33.48 19.57 -32.31
CA LEU A 745 34.43 20.61 -31.93
C LEU A 745 34.83 20.49 -30.44
N TYR A 746 33.85 20.26 -29.56
CA TYR A 746 34.10 20.00 -28.15
C TYR A 746 34.94 18.74 -27.94
N GLN A 747 34.69 17.63 -28.64
CA GLN A 747 35.49 16.39 -28.50
C GLN A 747 36.97 16.63 -28.84
N ILE A 748 37.23 17.37 -29.93
CA ILE A 748 38.59 17.71 -30.36
C ILE A 748 39.28 18.58 -29.29
N ALA A 749 38.61 19.61 -28.78
CA ALA A 749 39.18 20.47 -27.75
C ALA A 749 39.31 19.79 -26.38
N GLU A 750 38.40 18.88 -26.01
CA GLU A 750 38.47 18.04 -24.81
C GLU A 750 39.70 17.12 -24.87
N HIS A 751 39.91 16.45 -26.00
CA HIS A 751 41.08 15.58 -26.22
C HIS A 751 42.38 16.39 -26.24
N TYR A 752 42.42 17.53 -26.93
CA TYR A 752 43.59 18.42 -26.97
C TYR A 752 43.92 19.02 -25.58
N ALA A 753 42.91 19.38 -24.78
CA ALA A 753 43.12 19.86 -23.42
C ALA A 753 43.62 18.76 -22.47
N ALA A 754 43.21 17.50 -22.68
CA ALA A 754 43.77 16.35 -21.96
C ALA A 754 45.25 16.13 -22.34
N LEU A 755 45.57 16.13 -23.64
CA LEU A 755 46.93 16.04 -24.17
C LEU A 755 47.86 17.12 -23.57
N ARG A 756 47.40 18.39 -23.55
CA ARG A 756 48.12 19.52 -22.92
C ARG A 756 48.38 19.33 -21.42
N ARG A 757 47.56 18.54 -20.72
CA ARG A 757 47.71 18.26 -19.28
C ARG A 757 48.66 17.08 -19.04
N GLU A 758 48.60 16.07 -19.89
CA GLU A 758 49.37 14.83 -19.74
C GLU A 758 50.81 14.96 -20.26
N GLU A 759 51.00 15.64 -21.39
CA GLU A 759 52.30 15.77 -22.07
C GLU A 759 52.87 17.18 -22.07
N GLY A 760 52.08 18.19 -21.67
CA GLY A 760 52.47 19.60 -21.62
C GLY A 760 52.02 20.40 -22.86
N PRO A 761 52.11 21.75 -22.80
CA PRO A 761 51.57 22.62 -23.83
C PRO A 761 52.40 22.64 -25.12
N GLU A 762 53.71 22.41 -25.01
CA GLU A 762 54.65 22.45 -26.15
C GLU A 762 54.54 21.19 -27.02
N GLU A 763 54.55 19.99 -26.41
CA GLU A 763 54.34 18.72 -27.13
C GLU A 763 52.95 18.67 -27.78
N ALA A 764 51.92 19.19 -27.11
CA ALA A 764 50.59 19.31 -27.69
C ALA A 764 50.56 20.24 -28.93
N ASP A 765 51.20 21.42 -28.91
CA ASP A 765 51.31 22.27 -30.11
C ASP A 765 52.13 21.58 -31.22
N ILE A 766 53.23 20.88 -30.89
CA ILE A 766 54.00 20.11 -31.87
C ILE A 766 53.10 19.08 -32.56
N ARG A 767 52.28 18.34 -31.80
CA ARG A 767 51.37 17.34 -32.38
C ARG A 767 50.25 17.96 -33.21
N LEU A 768 49.58 19.02 -32.73
CA LEU A 768 48.55 19.73 -33.49
C LEU A 768 49.10 20.39 -34.76
N ARG A 769 50.32 20.93 -34.69
CA ARG A 769 51.06 21.48 -35.82
C ARG A 769 51.39 20.38 -36.83
N ALA A 770 51.87 19.22 -36.38
CA ALA A 770 52.11 18.08 -37.25
C ALA A 770 50.83 17.61 -37.94
N THR A 771 49.67 17.65 -37.27
CA THR A 771 48.37 17.41 -37.93
C THR A 771 48.13 18.44 -39.03
N LEU A 772 48.27 19.73 -38.75
CA LEU A 772 48.04 20.83 -39.70
C LEU A 772 49.02 20.83 -40.89
N GLU A 773 50.28 20.45 -40.68
CA GLU A 773 51.32 20.40 -41.71
C GLU A 773 51.26 19.14 -42.59
N GLN A 774 50.59 18.08 -42.13
CA GLN A 774 50.36 16.85 -42.92
C GLN A 774 49.11 16.91 -43.81
N LEU A 775 48.32 17.99 -43.73
CA LEU A 775 47.09 18.16 -44.48
C LEU A 775 47.36 18.67 -45.92
N PRO A 776 46.61 18.18 -46.93
CA PRO A 776 46.82 18.56 -48.33
C PRO A 776 46.42 20.01 -48.64
N SER A 777 45.70 20.68 -47.73
CA SER A 777 45.43 22.11 -47.74
C SER A 777 45.28 22.62 -46.30
N PRO A 778 45.88 23.76 -45.92
CA PRO A 778 45.66 24.38 -44.61
C PRO A 778 44.23 24.96 -44.46
N TYR A 779 43.46 25.02 -45.54
CA TYR A 779 42.15 25.66 -45.61
C TYR A 779 40.98 24.68 -45.74
N SER A 780 41.24 23.37 -45.71
CA SER A 780 40.18 22.35 -45.77
C SER A 780 40.67 21.06 -45.12
N VAL A 781 40.05 20.69 -44.00
CA VAL A 781 40.40 19.51 -43.21
C VAL A 781 39.20 18.59 -43.14
N SER A 782 39.29 17.39 -43.70
CA SER A 782 38.21 16.40 -43.55
C SER A 782 38.30 15.69 -42.20
N VAL A 783 37.16 15.29 -41.64
CA VAL A 783 37.12 14.62 -40.33
C VAL A 783 37.93 13.32 -40.34
N ALA A 784 37.98 12.63 -41.48
CA ALA A 784 38.80 11.42 -41.66
C ALA A 784 40.32 11.68 -41.57
N GLN A 785 40.79 12.90 -41.88
CA GLN A 785 42.21 13.27 -41.79
C GLN A 785 42.67 13.58 -40.36
N LEU A 786 41.74 13.77 -39.40
CA LEU A 786 42.10 14.02 -37.99
C LEU A 786 42.74 12.78 -37.32
N GLY A 787 42.54 11.58 -37.85
CA GLY A 787 43.21 10.36 -37.39
C GLY A 787 43.08 10.14 -35.87
N SER A 788 44.24 10.01 -35.20
CA SER A 788 44.32 9.80 -33.74
C SER A 788 43.89 11.00 -32.89
N HIS A 789 43.74 12.20 -33.46
CA HIS A 789 43.29 13.40 -32.74
C HIS A 789 41.78 13.45 -32.49
N LEU A 790 41.03 12.49 -33.06
CA LEU A 790 39.60 12.31 -32.80
C LEU A 790 39.33 10.88 -32.28
N PRO A 791 39.64 10.58 -31.01
CA PRO A 791 39.14 9.37 -30.38
C PRO A 791 37.60 9.36 -30.43
N SER A 792 37.03 8.20 -30.74
CA SER A 792 35.58 7.96 -30.88
C SER A 792 34.91 8.49 -32.16
N LEU A 793 35.62 8.67 -33.28
CA LEU A 793 34.99 8.93 -34.60
C LEU A 793 33.87 7.93 -34.95
N ASP A 794 34.03 6.66 -34.62
CA ASP A 794 32.98 5.66 -34.88
C ASP A 794 31.71 5.89 -34.04
N GLN A 795 31.78 6.55 -32.88
CA GLN A 795 30.59 6.97 -32.13
C GLN A 795 29.84 8.11 -32.83
N PHE A 796 30.56 9.03 -33.50
CA PHE A 796 29.93 10.06 -34.34
C PHE A 796 29.25 9.44 -35.58
N ARG A 797 29.85 8.42 -36.20
CA ARG A 797 29.25 7.70 -37.35
C ARG A 797 27.92 7.02 -37.01
N ARG A 798 27.68 6.64 -35.73
CA ARG A 798 26.39 6.10 -35.26
C ARG A 798 25.24 7.12 -35.26
N LEU A 799 25.57 8.41 -35.39
CA LEU A 799 24.61 9.51 -35.53
C LEU A 799 24.09 9.63 -36.98
N ASP A 800 24.67 8.86 -37.91
CA ASP A 800 24.16 8.56 -39.26
C ASP A 800 23.79 9.84 -40.03
N ASN A 801 22.51 10.05 -40.37
CA ASN A 801 22.01 11.19 -41.14
C ASN A 801 22.39 12.58 -40.59
N TYR A 802 22.74 12.70 -39.31
CA TYR A 802 23.14 13.97 -38.68
C TYR A 802 24.65 14.21 -38.66
N PHE A 803 25.47 13.19 -38.97
CA PHE A 803 26.93 13.30 -39.06
C PHE A 803 27.45 13.15 -40.49
N ALA A 804 26.75 12.41 -41.35
CA ALA A 804 27.11 12.28 -42.75
C ALA A 804 27.31 13.63 -43.49
N PRO A 805 26.50 14.69 -43.26
CA PRO A 805 26.76 16.01 -43.86
C PRO A 805 28.09 16.63 -43.39
N ILE A 806 28.45 16.41 -42.11
CA ILE A 806 29.67 16.94 -41.48
C ILE A 806 30.91 16.21 -42.01
N GLU A 807 30.85 14.89 -42.20
CA GLU A 807 31.99 14.09 -42.70
C GLU A 807 32.24 14.31 -44.20
N THR A 808 31.24 14.75 -44.98
CA THR A 808 31.30 14.78 -46.46
C THR A 808 31.28 16.17 -47.11
N THR A 809 30.80 17.22 -46.44
CA THR A 809 30.62 18.55 -47.08
C THR A 809 31.86 19.42 -46.93
N THR A 810 32.36 19.99 -48.03
CA THR A 810 33.57 20.84 -48.05
C THR A 810 33.51 22.06 -47.12
N LYS A 811 32.31 22.62 -46.90
CA LYS A 811 32.11 23.76 -45.98
C LYS A 811 32.39 23.41 -44.51
N TYR A 812 31.97 22.23 -44.06
CA TYR A 812 32.31 21.73 -42.73
C TYR A 812 33.82 21.51 -42.60
N ASN A 813 34.47 21.03 -43.66
CA ASN A 813 35.94 20.88 -43.69
C ASN A 813 36.69 22.23 -43.62
N ALA A 814 36.15 23.27 -44.27
CA ALA A 814 36.68 24.64 -44.19
C ALA A 814 36.48 25.25 -42.80
N ALA A 815 35.29 25.11 -42.22
CA ALA A 815 35.00 25.54 -40.84
C ALA A 815 35.90 24.81 -39.81
N LEU A 816 36.15 23.51 -40.01
CA LEU A 816 37.05 22.71 -39.18
C LEU A 816 38.50 23.22 -39.25
N ALA A 817 38.97 23.62 -40.44
CA ALA A 817 40.29 24.22 -40.60
C ALA A 817 40.44 25.50 -39.75
N VAL A 818 39.47 26.43 -39.85
CA VAL A 818 39.47 27.66 -39.04
C VAL A 818 39.46 27.33 -37.54
N PHE A 819 38.64 26.37 -37.11
CA PHE A 819 38.59 25.94 -35.71
C PHE A 819 39.94 25.43 -35.18
N LEU A 820 40.65 24.60 -35.94
CA LEU A 820 41.96 24.08 -35.52
C LEU A 820 43.00 25.20 -35.42
N HIS A 821 42.97 26.19 -36.33
CA HIS A 821 43.83 27.36 -36.25
C HIS A 821 43.49 28.24 -35.02
N ILE A 822 42.21 28.46 -34.70
CA ILE A 822 41.78 29.15 -33.46
C ILE A 822 42.31 28.40 -32.24
N MET A 823 42.08 27.09 -32.15
CA MET A 823 42.52 26.25 -31.04
C MET A 823 44.04 26.33 -30.84
N ARG A 824 44.82 26.33 -31.93
CA ARG A 824 46.27 26.52 -31.89
C ARG A 824 46.68 27.90 -31.37
N LYS A 825 46.09 28.98 -31.89
CA LYS A 825 46.38 30.36 -31.44
C LYS A 825 46.04 30.54 -29.96
N VAL A 826 44.89 30.06 -29.51
CA VAL A 826 44.48 30.08 -28.09
C VAL A 826 45.40 29.21 -27.23
N SER A 827 45.92 28.09 -27.75
CA SER A 827 46.93 27.28 -27.06
C SER A 827 48.22 28.08 -26.79
N ILE A 828 48.70 28.83 -27.78
CA ILE A 828 49.89 29.69 -27.68
C ILE A 828 49.65 30.85 -26.69
N LEU A 829 48.49 31.51 -26.77
CA LEU A 829 48.14 32.59 -25.81
C LEU A 829 48.06 32.10 -24.36
N LEU A 830 47.82 30.81 -24.15
CA LEU A 830 47.72 30.16 -22.84
C LEU A 830 48.95 29.31 -22.50
N GLN A 831 50.13 29.58 -23.07
CA GLN A 831 51.33 28.73 -22.95
C GLN A 831 51.76 28.44 -21.50
N HIS A 832 51.50 29.34 -20.54
CA HIS A 832 51.82 29.16 -19.12
C HIS A 832 50.63 28.81 -18.22
N ASN A 833 49.42 28.68 -18.78
CA ASN A 833 48.19 28.37 -18.04
C ASN A 833 47.64 27.01 -18.47
N HIS A 834 47.29 26.18 -17.49
CA HIS A 834 46.53 24.93 -17.69
C HIS A 834 45.10 25.10 -17.16
N PRO A 835 44.23 25.85 -17.87
CA PRO A 835 42.83 25.98 -17.47
C PRO A 835 42.11 24.63 -17.47
N GLU A 836 41.06 24.52 -16.68
CA GLU A 836 40.13 23.40 -16.79
C GLU A 836 39.52 23.33 -18.20
N VAL A 837 39.12 22.14 -18.63
CA VAL A 837 38.72 21.89 -20.03
C VAL A 837 37.58 22.82 -20.49
N GLY A 838 36.58 23.06 -19.65
CA GLY A 838 35.49 24.00 -19.96
C GLY A 838 35.97 25.45 -20.12
N LEU A 839 36.94 25.88 -19.29
CA LEU A 839 37.56 27.20 -19.44
C LEU A 839 38.38 27.29 -20.72
N PHE A 840 39.12 26.24 -21.10
CA PHE A 840 39.86 26.19 -22.35
C PHE A 840 38.93 26.32 -23.56
N ILE A 841 37.85 25.54 -23.62
CA ILE A 841 36.88 25.62 -24.72
C ILE A 841 36.22 26.99 -24.79
N LYS A 842 35.88 27.58 -23.64
CA LYS A 842 35.34 28.94 -23.59
C LYS A 842 36.29 29.97 -24.19
N TYR A 843 37.60 29.88 -23.94
CA TYR A 843 38.57 30.75 -24.61
C TYR A 843 38.61 30.54 -26.14
N ILE A 844 38.38 29.33 -26.64
CA ILE A 844 38.27 29.07 -28.10
C ILE A 844 36.97 29.68 -28.67
N GLU A 845 35.84 29.57 -27.97
CA GLU A 845 34.57 30.20 -28.38
C GLU A 845 34.69 31.74 -28.37
N ASP A 846 35.19 32.32 -27.27
CA ASP A 846 35.38 33.77 -27.12
C ASP A 846 36.36 34.33 -28.16
N TYR A 847 37.43 33.61 -28.50
CA TYR A 847 38.36 34.00 -29.57
C TYR A 847 37.76 33.83 -30.96
N GLY A 848 37.00 32.74 -31.20
CA GLY A 848 36.28 32.54 -32.45
C GLY A 848 35.23 33.63 -32.72
N LEU A 849 34.63 34.18 -31.67
CA LEU A 849 33.74 35.34 -31.76
C LEU A 849 34.50 36.63 -32.15
N GLN A 850 35.73 36.82 -31.66
CA GLN A 850 36.59 37.93 -32.07
C GLN A 850 36.99 37.83 -33.55
N VAL A 851 37.33 36.62 -34.02
CA VAL A 851 37.60 36.35 -35.45
C VAL A 851 36.37 36.67 -36.31
N GLN A 852 35.17 36.25 -35.90
CA GLN A 852 33.92 36.62 -36.59
C GLN A 852 33.69 38.15 -36.63
N GLN A 853 33.98 38.86 -35.53
CA GLN A 853 33.79 40.30 -35.44
C GLN A 853 34.81 41.11 -36.27
N ALA A 854 36.01 40.57 -36.48
CA ALA A 854 37.06 41.21 -37.28
C ALA A 854 36.81 41.10 -38.79
N ASP A 855 36.32 39.93 -39.24
CA ASP A 855 36.26 39.59 -40.66
C ASP A 855 34.85 39.74 -41.27
N ASN A 856 33.92 38.88 -40.84
CA ASN A 856 32.63 38.68 -41.48
C ASN A 856 31.56 38.32 -40.43
N GLN A 857 30.65 39.26 -40.15
CA GLN A 857 29.60 39.10 -39.13
C GLN A 857 28.67 37.90 -39.37
N PHE A 858 28.64 37.34 -40.59
CA PHE A 858 27.78 36.23 -41.00
C PHE A 858 28.48 34.87 -41.10
N CYS A 859 29.72 34.73 -40.59
CA CYS A 859 30.46 33.46 -40.64
C CYS A 859 30.94 33.03 -39.25
N ASN A 860 30.08 32.37 -38.48
CA ASN A 860 30.44 31.80 -37.18
C ASN A 860 30.76 30.30 -37.30
N VAL A 861 32.02 29.91 -37.04
CA VAL A 861 32.49 28.51 -37.12
C VAL A 861 31.71 27.53 -36.24
N PHE A 862 31.18 27.98 -35.09
CA PHE A 862 30.44 27.13 -34.14
C PHE A 862 28.94 27.06 -34.43
N ASN A 863 28.35 28.12 -35.01
CA ASN A 863 26.90 28.30 -35.16
C ASN A 863 26.41 28.19 -36.61
N GLU A 864 27.24 28.58 -37.57
CA GLU A 864 26.92 28.69 -38.99
C GLU A 864 28.05 28.12 -39.87
N PRO A 865 28.53 26.88 -39.60
CA PRO A 865 29.68 26.28 -40.31
C PRO A 865 29.47 26.14 -41.82
N THR A 866 28.21 26.05 -42.26
CA THR A 866 27.83 25.97 -43.68
C THR A 866 27.84 27.32 -44.41
N LEU A 867 28.24 28.41 -43.75
CA LEU A 867 28.52 29.70 -44.36
C LEU A 867 30.01 29.95 -44.65
N VAL A 868 30.92 29.16 -44.06
CA VAL A 868 32.37 29.24 -44.35
C VAL A 868 32.63 28.72 -45.78
N GLY A 869 32.89 29.62 -46.72
CA GLY A 869 33.22 29.31 -48.11
C GLY A 869 34.72 29.15 -48.37
N GLU A 870 35.07 28.65 -49.56
CA GLU A 870 36.46 28.41 -50.00
C GLU A 870 37.30 29.70 -50.12
N GLY A 871 36.66 30.88 -50.22
CA GLY A 871 37.34 32.18 -50.17
C GLY A 871 37.37 32.83 -48.78
N ASP A 872 36.40 32.50 -47.92
CA ASP A 872 36.32 33.06 -46.55
C ASP A 872 37.37 32.41 -45.64
N VAL A 873 37.60 31.10 -45.79
CA VAL A 873 38.52 30.33 -44.94
C VAL A 873 39.97 30.83 -44.98
N GLU A 874 40.51 31.24 -46.14
CA GLU A 874 41.88 31.75 -46.24
C GLU A 874 42.06 33.07 -45.48
N LYS A 875 40.99 33.87 -45.41
CA LYS A 875 40.96 35.15 -44.70
C LYS A 875 40.75 34.94 -43.20
N MET A 876 39.75 34.15 -42.81
CA MET A 876 39.52 33.83 -41.40
C MET A 876 40.75 33.16 -40.75
N VAL A 877 41.46 32.26 -41.44
CA VAL A 877 42.71 31.66 -40.95
C VAL A 877 43.82 32.69 -40.77
N ARG A 878 43.89 33.72 -41.62
CA ARG A 878 44.84 34.83 -41.48
C ARG A 878 44.49 35.70 -40.28
N ASP A 879 43.24 36.10 -40.16
CA ASP A 879 42.73 36.99 -39.11
C ASP A 879 42.89 36.36 -37.71
N VAL A 880 42.81 35.02 -37.60
CA VAL A 880 43.20 34.27 -36.38
C VAL A 880 44.62 34.59 -35.90
N TYR A 881 45.59 34.77 -36.81
CA TYR A 881 46.96 35.08 -36.42
C TYR A 881 47.22 36.58 -36.29
N GLU A 882 46.55 37.42 -37.10
CA GLU A 882 46.67 38.89 -37.08
C GLU A 882 45.93 39.56 -35.91
N LEU A 883 44.93 38.90 -35.29
CA LEU A 883 44.32 39.35 -34.03
C LEU A 883 45.31 39.32 -32.86
N HIS A 884 45.43 40.43 -32.14
CA HIS A 884 46.36 40.65 -31.02
C HIS A 884 45.70 40.50 -29.65
#